data_AF-A0A0V8SKK2-F1
#
_entry.id   AF-A0A0V8SKK2-F1
#
_cell.length_a   1.000
_cell.length_b   1.000
_cell.length_c   1.000
_cell.angle_alpha   90.00
_cell.angle_beta   90.00
_cell.angle_gamma   90.00
#
_symmetry.space_group_name_H-M   'P 1'
#
loop_
_entity.id
_entity.type
_entity.pdbx_description
1 polymer ?
#
loop_
_entity_poly.entity_id
_entity_poly.type
_entity_poly.pdbx_seq_one_letter_code
_entity_poly.pdbx_strand_id
1 'polypeptide(L)'
;MSATRIPYPTARPVYAAAARWRDECLVDDRSLFSGGPGSTSDQAAELVRDFVERPDTGSGSFVSKLSTQLATSSRGAVQLAAELMFVHLLIARSDVIGGSKKRAIIGEILGFADGTIPPPSELAQALDAGLVRTGTAYGTYRWKLFGFLVEVVAMVKSLPLDERRALLDDPHRFSAALGDLDLTQGARIQRAALEHLLFPDAFPPVVGTDGRHRIVATWPDLAGPADLPQSVRLGNVYRGLAERAGAPDRFVNLWRAPHYWEWDTPPSPAWTRAGRWLEWTSERIDLEADERAYKLEAAQRLVAVRDLTQRDDASWAGELAQVFRGTNLVNYRAYDDLLAWVKADHTAARRALLALWTDPRTAALDDFRAALPSDVLAEQGSRLSVSSMLRMVHGADVQPPWRSRYVGRFANIVAYRRSEPSAPDSEVYDGFLALLDLVLDLMHRRGTPLRDRLDAQGLIWTAVDAAEVPGSTPAELDALLAWRKGKHVDPPSAPTAPDGPETTDPTATDAPVTDESLADLAHRLHLDESFLQTVDELLQDRNQVIFTGSPGTGKTYVAREYAQWLAGSPDRCQIVQLHPSYGYEEFVEGYRPQQDGYVLREGPLKSIARAAAADPAHSYVLVVDELNRGNAARVFGELYLLLEYRGDDARLMYSDEPFHLPANLYLIGTMNSADRSIALLDSALRRRFSFVEFDPQQPPLSEVLPTFLATHAPTLAWVADVLREANRLIDDPAASIGPSHFLRKDLTAAHVERIWTFDVLPTLREQLWGRTALLDSLTLDALRGTGAPTAAADVDDADAD
;
A
#
# COMPACT_ATOMS: atom_id res chain seq x y z
N MET A 1 -13.13 -27.89 4.83
CA MET A 1 -12.44 -26.62 4.49
C MET A 1 -13.53 -25.56 4.38
N SER A 2 -13.24 -24.28 4.60
CA SER A 2 -14.26 -23.22 4.54
C SER A 2 -13.93 -22.24 3.41
N ALA A 3 -14.97 -21.61 2.85
CA ALA A 3 -14.84 -20.52 1.89
C ALA A 3 -13.99 -19.34 2.42
N THR A 4 -13.92 -19.14 3.73
CA THR A 4 -13.27 -17.96 4.35
C THR A 4 -11.90 -18.25 4.98
N ARG A 5 -11.58 -19.51 5.29
CA ARG A 5 -10.32 -19.88 5.96
C ARG A 5 -9.18 -20.02 4.97
N ILE A 6 -8.06 -19.33 5.21
CA ILE A 6 -6.86 -19.45 4.37
C ILE A 6 -6.30 -20.87 4.47
N PRO A 7 -6.15 -21.61 3.36
CA PRO A 7 -5.76 -23.03 3.41
C PRO A 7 -4.23 -23.25 3.35
N TYR A 8 -3.45 -22.19 3.19
CA TYR A 8 -2.01 -22.27 2.96
C TYR A 8 -1.26 -22.83 4.19
N PRO A 9 -0.20 -23.64 4.00
CA PRO A 9 0.60 -24.17 5.10
C PRO A 9 1.10 -23.10 6.08
N THR A 10 1.50 -21.93 5.59
CA THR A 10 1.97 -20.79 6.41
C THR A 10 0.91 -20.21 7.34
N ALA A 11 -0.38 -20.40 7.05
CA ALA A 11 -1.47 -19.93 7.89
C ALA A 11 -1.74 -20.87 9.09
N ARG A 12 -1.32 -22.14 9.02
CA ARG A 12 -1.64 -23.15 10.06
C ARG A 12 -1.07 -22.78 11.43
N PRO A 13 0.22 -22.40 11.58
CA PRO A 13 0.76 -22.00 12.88
C PRO A 13 0.04 -20.76 13.45
N VAL A 14 -0.38 -19.83 12.59
CA VAL A 14 -1.11 -18.62 13.00
C VAL A 14 -2.48 -18.99 13.58
N TYR A 15 -3.24 -19.85 12.89
CA TYR A 15 -4.53 -20.32 13.39
C TYR A 15 -4.41 -21.20 14.63
N ALA A 16 -3.38 -22.05 14.72
CA ALA A 16 -3.12 -22.85 15.91
C ALA A 16 -2.84 -21.98 17.13
N ALA A 17 -2.01 -20.93 16.97
CA ALA A 17 -1.73 -19.96 18.03
C ALA A 17 -2.99 -19.19 18.46
N ALA A 18 -3.84 -18.77 17.51
CA ALA A 18 -5.10 -18.09 17.80
C ALA A 18 -6.12 -19.00 18.52
N ALA A 19 -6.24 -20.26 18.09
CA ALA A 19 -7.10 -21.25 18.75
C ALA A 19 -6.61 -21.53 20.18
N ARG A 20 -5.29 -21.66 20.38
CA ARG A 20 -4.71 -21.82 21.71
C ARG A 20 -5.03 -20.64 22.62
N TRP A 21 -4.91 -19.41 22.11
CA TRP A 21 -5.31 -18.21 22.87
C TRP A 21 -6.80 -18.20 23.22
N ARG A 22 -7.67 -18.60 22.29
CA ARG A 22 -9.11 -18.73 22.54
C ARG A 22 -9.40 -19.73 23.66
N ASP A 23 -8.89 -20.95 23.51
CA ASP A 23 -9.29 -22.09 24.33
C ASP A 23 -8.58 -22.12 25.69
N GLU A 24 -7.28 -21.83 25.73
CA GLU A 24 -6.51 -21.85 26.99
C GLU A 24 -6.55 -20.50 27.71
N CYS A 25 -6.43 -19.40 26.96
CA CYS A 25 -6.30 -18.08 27.59
C CYS A 25 -7.66 -17.49 27.88
N LEU A 26 -8.50 -17.22 26.87
CA LEU A 26 -9.77 -16.52 27.09
C LEU A 26 -10.75 -17.33 27.97
N VAL A 27 -10.82 -18.65 27.77
CA VAL A 27 -11.72 -19.54 28.53
C VAL A 27 -11.12 -19.94 29.89
N ASP A 28 -9.94 -20.58 29.91
CA ASP A 28 -9.44 -21.35 31.06
C ASP A 28 -8.50 -20.58 32.02
N ASP A 29 -8.31 -19.27 31.85
CA ASP A 29 -7.42 -18.44 32.70
C ASP A 29 -5.98 -19.01 32.75
N ARG A 30 -5.43 -19.34 31.57
CA ARG A 30 -4.04 -19.76 31.39
C ARG A 30 -3.23 -18.76 30.58
N SER A 31 -1.97 -18.57 30.95
CA SER A 31 -1.01 -17.78 30.18
C SER A 31 -0.68 -18.46 28.86
N LEU A 32 -0.69 -17.70 27.77
CA LEU A 32 -0.39 -18.21 26.43
C LEU A 32 1.05 -18.72 26.31
N PHE A 33 2.00 -18.05 26.93
CA PHE A 33 3.42 -18.39 26.79
C PHE A 33 3.84 -19.50 27.76
N SER A 34 3.37 -19.47 29.00
CA SER A 34 3.78 -20.46 30.01
C SER A 34 2.89 -21.71 30.03
N GLY A 35 1.64 -21.61 29.56
CA GLY A 35 0.62 -22.63 29.76
C GLY A 35 0.18 -22.80 31.22
N GLY A 36 0.76 -22.09 32.19
CA GLY A 36 0.33 -22.11 33.60
C GLY A 36 -0.83 -21.16 33.87
N PRO A 37 -1.27 -21.03 35.13
CA PRO A 37 -2.26 -20.02 35.53
C PRO A 37 -1.81 -18.59 35.14
N GLY A 38 -2.69 -17.82 34.52
CA GLY A 38 -2.42 -16.46 34.03
C GLY A 38 -3.55 -15.95 33.13
N SER A 39 -3.42 -14.78 32.51
CA SER A 39 -4.52 -14.21 31.71
C SER A 39 -5.83 -14.09 32.50
N THR A 40 -5.76 -13.67 33.77
CA THR A 40 -6.93 -13.60 34.67
C THR A 40 -7.71 -12.30 34.52
N SER A 41 -8.93 -12.25 35.07
CA SER A 41 -9.72 -11.01 35.16
C SER A 41 -8.98 -9.88 35.86
N ASP A 42 -8.22 -10.19 36.92
CA ASP A 42 -7.47 -9.18 37.69
C ASP A 42 -6.36 -8.54 36.86
N GLN A 43 -5.64 -9.35 36.07
CA GLN A 43 -4.60 -8.86 35.16
C GLN A 43 -5.19 -8.03 34.03
N ALA A 44 -6.35 -8.43 33.49
CA ALA A 44 -7.05 -7.66 32.47
C ALA A 44 -7.55 -6.31 33.02
N ALA A 45 -8.13 -6.30 34.22
CA ALA A 45 -8.59 -5.08 34.89
C ALA A 45 -7.41 -4.13 35.21
N GLU A 46 -6.27 -4.69 35.59
CA GLU A 46 -5.03 -3.92 35.79
C GLU A 46 -4.56 -3.24 34.49
N LEU A 47 -4.59 -3.94 33.35
CA LEU A 47 -4.28 -3.33 32.05
C LEU A 47 -5.30 -2.28 31.63
N VAL A 48 -6.59 -2.47 31.91
CA VAL A 48 -7.61 -1.43 31.66
C VAL A 48 -7.26 -0.17 32.46
N ARG A 49 -7.03 -0.31 33.78
CA ARG A 49 -6.71 0.81 34.67
C ARG A 49 -5.41 1.54 34.29
N ASP A 50 -4.36 0.78 34.02
CA ASP A 50 -3.01 1.35 33.87
C ASP A 50 -2.70 1.82 32.44
N PHE A 51 -3.35 1.22 31.42
CA PHE A 51 -3.12 1.58 30.01
C PHE A 51 -4.33 2.25 29.35
N VAL A 52 -5.53 1.67 29.44
CA VAL A 52 -6.72 2.17 28.73
C VAL A 52 -7.25 3.45 29.36
N GLU A 53 -7.41 3.49 30.68
CA GLU A 53 -7.92 4.64 31.44
C GLU A 53 -6.87 5.74 31.65
N ARG A 54 -5.59 5.43 31.38
CA ARG A 54 -4.45 6.35 31.56
C ARG A 54 -3.58 6.43 30.30
N PRO A 55 -4.12 6.91 29.16
CA PRO A 55 -3.37 6.97 27.92
C PRO A 55 -2.19 7.95 28.01
N ASP A 56 -1.00 7.51 27.59
CA ASP A 56 0.17 8.38 27.45
C ASP A 56 0.19 9.05 26.06
N THR A 57 -0.10 10.36 26.04
CA THR A 57 -0.08 11.22 24.85
C THR A 57 1.29 11.84 24.54
N GLY A 58 2.35 11.42 25.24
CA GLY A 58 3.72 11.85 25.00
C GLY A 58 4.25 11.45 23.62
N SER A 59 5.41 12.02 23.27
CA SER A 59 6.08 11.85 21.98
C SER A 59 6.91 10.56 21.83
N GLY A 60 6.95 9.72 22.87
CA GLY A 60 7.69 8.46 22.88
C GLY A 60 7.11 7.40 21.92
N SER A 61 7.93 6.39 21.60
CA SER A 61 7.46 5.22 20.85
C SER A 61 6.36 4.49 21.63
N PHE A 62 5.48 3.76 20.93
CA PHE A 62 4.42 2.98 21.60
C PHE A 62 4.96 2.09 22.73
N VAL A 63 6.07 1.37 22.51
CA VAL A 63 6.61 0.44 23.50
C VAL A 63 7.23 1.18 24.69
N SER A 64 7.91 2.30 24.43
CA SER A 64 8.46 3.17 25.49
C SER A 64 7.37 3.77 26.38
N LYS A 65 6.26 4.21 25.79
CA LYS A 65 5.09 4.70 26.52
C LYS A 65 4.40 3.60 27.30
N LEU A 66 4.21 2.43 26.70
CA LEU A 66 3.64 1.26 27.38
C LEU A 66 4.49 0.85 28.60
N SER A 67 5.82 0.92 28.50
CA SER A 67 6.72 0.66 29.63
C SER A 67 6.46 1.62 30.80
N THR A 68 6.29 2.91 30.50
CA THR A 68 6.00 3.94 31.51
C THR A 68 4.62 3.74 32.15
N GLN A 69 3.61 3.42 31.33
CA GLN A 69 2.24 3.17 31.79
C GLN A 69 2.15 1.92 32.68
N LEU A 70 2.92 0.88 32.38
CA LEU A 70 2.91 -0.38 33.12
C LEU A 70 3.98 -0.47 34.23
N ALA A 71 4.67 0.63 34.54
CA ALA A 71 5.80 0.64 35.49
C ALA A 71 5.42 0.18 36.90
N THR A 72 4.14 0.34 37.29
CA THR A 72 3.61 -0.09 38.59
C THR A 72 2.72 -1.34 38.49
N SER A 73 2.51 -1.87 37.29
CA SER A 73 1.63 -3.01 37.08
C SER A 73 2.29 -4.31 37.52
N SER A 74 1.49 -5.30 37.90
CA SER A 74 1.99 -6.61 38.29
C SER A 74 2.73 -7.31 37.14
N ARG A 75 3.66 -8.22 37.49
CA ARG A 75 4.30 -9.12 36.52
C ARG A 75 3.29 -9.88 35.66
N GLY A 76 2.14 -10.25 36.25
CA GLY A 76 1.06 -10.94 35.54
C GLY A 76 0.40 -10.06 34.47
N ALA A 77 0.18 -8.78 34.76
CA ALA A 77 -0.33 -7.82 33.78
C ALA A 77 0.69 -7.56 32.66
N VAL A 78 1.98 -7.41 32.97
CA VAL A 78 3.04 -7.28 31.95
C VAL A 78 3.11 -8.53 31.07
N GLN A 79 3.03 -9.73 31.66
CA GLN A 79 2.96 -10.99 30.91
C GLN A 79 1.76 -11.00 29.96
N LEU A 80 0.57 -10.64 30.46
CA LEU A 80 -0.64 -10.55 29.64
C LEU A 80 -0.48 -9.52 28.52
N ALA A 81 0.11 -8.35 28.79
CA ALA A 81 0.35 -7.33 27.77
C ALA A 81 1.24 -7.85 26.62
N ALA A 82 2.28 -8.61 26.92
CA ALA A 82 3.13 -9.24 25.91
C ALA A 82 2.36 -10.31 25.10
N GLU A 83 1.51 -11.10 25.75
CA GLU A 83 0.65 -12.11 25.09
C GLU A 83 -0.41 -11.46 24.19
N LEU A 84 -1.00 -10.33 24.60
CA LEU A 84 -1.92 -9.57 23.76
C LEU A 84 -1.20 -8.91 22.57
N MET A 85 0.02 -8.41 22.78
CA MET A 85 0.83 -7.90 21.66
C MET A 85 1.19 -9.00 20.66
N PHE A 86 1.45 -10.22 21.14
CA PHE A 86 1.61 -11.39 20.29
C PHE A 86 0.36 -11.65 19.45
N VAL A 87 -0.82 -11.69 20.06
CA VAL A 87 -2.10 -11.91 19.36
C VAL A 87 -2.39 -10.81 18.33
N HIS A 88 -2.13 -9.55 18.69
CA HIS A 88 -2.19 -8.43 17.74
C HIS A 88 -1.32 -8.75 16.52
N LEU A 89 -0.02 -9.01 16.71
CA LEU A 89 0.94 -9.22 15.62
C LEU A 89 0.75 -10.50 14.77
N LEU A 90 -0.08 -11.45 15.20
CA LEU A 90 -0.34 -12.71 14.47
C LEU A 90 -0.96 -12.48 13.08
N ILE A 91 -1.90 -11.53 12.96
CA ILE A 91 -2.62 -11.32 11.70
C ILE A 91 -1.73 -10.72 10.60
N ALA A 92 -0.72 -9.91 11.00
CA ALA A 92 0.06 -9.09 10.09
C ALA A 92 1.13 -9.90 9.35
N ARG A 93 1.20 -9.78 8.02
CA ARG A 93 2.21 -10.45 7.18
C ARG A 93 3.64 -9.93 7.39
N SER A 94 4.62 -10.74 6.99
CA SER A 94 6.06 -10.41 7.13
C SER A 94 6.52 -9.23 6.28
N ASP A 95 5.82 -8.92 5.19
CA ASP A 95 6.08 -7.75 4.34
C ASP A 95 5.54 -6.43 4.95
N VAL A 96 4.72 -6.50 6.00
CA VAL A 96 4.32 -5.36 6.83
C VAL A 96 5.24 -5.24 8.04
N ILE A 97 5.47 -6.35 8.75
CA ILE A 97 6.38 -6.42 9.89
C ILE A 97 7.00 -7.83 9.96
N GLY A 98 8.32 -7.91 9.80
CA GLY A 98 9.04 -9.19 9.80
C GLY A 98 9.00 -9.91 11.15
N GLY A 99 9.02 -11.25 11.13
CA GLY A 99 8.95 -12.09 12.34
C GLY A 99 10.00 -11.76 13.41
N SER A 100 11.22 -11.41 13.00
CA SER A 100 12.27 -10.95 13.92
C SER A 100 11.88 -9.67 14.66
N LYS A 101 11.29 -8.70 13.96
CA LYS A 101 10.82 -7.44 14.56
C LYS A 101 9.60 -7.67 15.46
N LYS A 102 8.69 -8.57 15.09
CA LYS A 102 7.56 -8.96 15.96
C LYS A 102 8.06 -9.54 17.29
N ARG A 103 9.00 -10.51 17.23
CA ARG A 103 9.62 -11.09 18.43
C ARG A 103 10.37 -10.07 19.26
N ALA A 104 11.08 -9.13 18.64
CA ALA A 104 11.77 -8.06 19.35
C ALA A 104 10.81 -7.17 20.14
N ILE A 105 9.66 -6.78 19.55
CA ILE A 105 8.63 -5.99 20.25
C ILE A 105 8.10 -6.74 21.46
N ILE A 106 7.80 -8.04 21.31
CA ILE A 106 7.30 -8.87 22.42
C ILE A 106 8.36 -9.01 23.52
N GLY A 107 9.62 -9.25 23.14
CA GLY A 107 10.75 -9.33 24.07
C GLY A 107 10.97 -8.04 24.86
N GLU A 108 10.80 -6.88 24.22
CA GLU A 108 10.89 -5.57 24.87
C GLU A 108 9.81 -5.40 25.95
N ILE A 109 8.56 -5.79 25.65
CA ILE A 109 7.45 -5.74 26.63
C ILE A 109 7.68 -6.72 27.78
N LEU A 110 8.13 -7.94 27.50
CA LEU A 110 8.48 -8.92 28.54
C LEU A 110 9.55 -8.37 29.49
N GLY A 111 10.48 -7.56 28.98
CA GLY A 111 11.53 -6.91 29.76
C GLY A 111 11.06 -5.82 30.74
N PHE A 112 9.77 -5.45 30.75
CA PHE A 112 9.26 -4.44 31.70
C PHE A 112 9.18 -4.97 33.14
N ALA A 113 9.14 -6.29 33.32
CA ALA A 113 9.10 -6.92 34.63
C ALA A 113 9.98 -8.17 34.68
N ASP A 114 10.70 -8.36 35.79
CA ASP A 114 11.53 -9.54 35.99
C ASP A 114 10.70 -10.82 36.12
N GLY A 115 11.19 -11.90 35.51
CA GLY A 115 10.59 -13.23 35.60
C GLY A 115 9.34 -13.45 34.74
N THR A 116 9.12 -12.60 33.73
CA THR A 116 8.21 -12.91 32.61
C THR A 116 8.75 -14.07 31.76
N ILE A 117 7.87 -14.77 31.06
CA ILE A 117 8.20 -15.99 30.31
C ILE A 117 8.02 -15.70 28.81
N PRO A 118 9.04 -15.93 27.96
CA PRO A 118 8.94 -15.72 26.52
C PRO A 118 8.07 -16.78 25.84
N PRO A 119 7.56 -16.51 24.62
CA PRO A 119 6.78 -17.49 23.87
C PRO A 119 7.61 -18.76 23.60
N PRO A 120 7.00 -19.97 23.72
CA PRO A 120 7.65 -21.21 23.32
C PRO A 120 7.94 -21.21 21.81
N SER A 121 8.87 -22.05 21.37
CA SER A 121 9.37 -22.07 19.99
C SER A 121 8.26 -22.18 18.95
N GLU A 122 7.24 -23.00 19.20
CA GLU A 122 6.07 -23.16 18.33
C GLU A 122 5.30 -21.84 18.14
N LEU A 123 5.00 -21.13 19.23
CA LEU A 123 4.33 -19.83 19.15
C LEU A 123 5.25 -18.77 18.52
N ALA A 124 6.54 -18.79 18.85
CA ALA A 124 7.52 -17.87 18.27
C ALA A 124 7.64 -18.04 16.73
N GLN A 125 7.49 -19.26 16.21
CA GLN A 125 7.45 -19.57 14.78
C GLN A 125 6.16 -19.08 14.11
N ALA A 126 5.03 -19.03 14.82
CA ALA A 126 3.78 -18.49 14.27
C ALA A 126 3.90 -17.01 13.86
N LEU A 127 4.87 -16.27 14.41
CA LEU A 127 5.16 -14.88 14.04
C LEU A 127 5.94 -14.74 12.72
N ASP A 128 6.53 -15.81 12.19
CA ASP A 128 7.26 -15.80 10.90
C ASP A 128 6.33 -15.80 9.67
N ALA A 129 5.02 -15.74 9.90
CA ALA A 129 3.99 -15.62 8.89
C ALA A 129 2.90 -14.62 9.34
N GLY A 130 1.96 -14.35 8.43
CA GLY A 130 0.72 -13.64 8.73
C GLY A 130 -0.32 -13.84 7.64
N LEU A 131 -1.54 -13.40 7.92
CA LEU A 131 -2.72 -13.72 7.12
C LEU A 131 -3.10 -12.59 6.16
N VAL A 132 -2.92 -11.33 6.57
CA VAL A 132 -3.40 -10.15 5.83
C VAL A 132 -2.39 -9.01 5.83
N ARG A 133 -2.46 -8.16 4.80
CA ARG A 133 -1.73 -6.90 4.76
C ARG A 133 -2.59 -5.84 5.46
N THR A 134 -2.14 -5.37 6.63
CA THR A 134 -3.00 -4.61 7.57
C THR A 134 -3.06 -3.10 7.32
N GLY A 135 -2.28 -2.58 6.36
CA GLY A 135 -2.22 -1.15 6.03
C GLY A 135 -1.38 -0.32 7.02
N THR A 136 -1.16 0.95 6.71
CA THR A 136 -0.34 1.87 7.53
C THR A 136 -0.98 2.18 8.88
N ALA A 137 -2.31 2.35 8.90
CA ALA A 137 -3.11 2.62 10.10
C ALA A 137 -2.87 1.59 11.22
N TYR A 138 -2.62 0.33 10.87
CA TYR A 138 -2.33 -0.73 11.83
C TYR A 138 -1.05 -0.49 12.64
N GLY A 139 -0.03 0.07 12.01
CA GLY A 139 1.21 0.49 12.68
C GLY A 139 1.04 1.80 13.43
N THR A 140 0.43 2.81 12.78
CA THR A 140 0.27 4.16 13.31
C THR A 140 -0.59 4.20 14.57
N TYR A 141 -1.74 3.52 14.54
CA TYR A 141 -2.70 3.51 15.66
C TYR A 141 -2.57 2.27 16.54
N ARG A 142 -1.38 1.64 16.58
CA ARG A 142 -1.14 0.41 17.37
C ARG A 142 -1.64 0.52 18.81
N TRP A 143 -1.45 1.67 19.44
CA TRP A 143 -1.91 1.90 20.82
C TRP A 143 -3.44 1.79 20.97
N LYS A 144 -4.21 2.33 20.02
CA LYS A 144 -5.69 2.19 20.00
C LYS A 144 -6.11 0.75 19.78
N LEU A 145 -5.47 0.09 18.81
CA LEU A 145 -5.76 -1.32 18.49
C LEU A 145 -5.43 -2.25 19.66
N PHE A 146 -4.33 -1.97 20.37
CA PHE A 146 -3.96 -2.69 21.57
C PHE A 146 -4.93 -2.43 22.73
N GLY A 147 -5.37 -1.18 22.92
CA GLY A 147 -6.38 -0.84 23.94
C GLY A 147 -7.69 -1.57 23.73
N PHE A 148 -8.19 -1.58 22.49
CA PHE A 148 -9.37 -2.37 22.14
C PHE A 148 -9.19 -3.86 22.45
N LEU A 149 -8.01 -4.43 22.19
CA LEU A 149 -7.74 -5.83 22.53
C LEU A 149 -7.75 -6.09 24.05
N VAL A 150 -7.23 -5.14 24.84
CA VAL A 150 -7.29 -5.20 26.31
C VAL A 150 -8.74 -5.17 26.79
N GLU A 151 -9.57 -4.27 26.25
CA GLU A 151 -11.00 -4.16 26.60
C GLU A 151 -11.78 -5.42 26.22
N VAL A 152 -11.51 -6.02 25.06
CA VAL A 152 -12.13 -7.30 24.65
C VAL A 152 -11.80 -8.39 25.65
N VAL A 153 -10.54 -8.51 26.08
CA VAL A 153 -10.13 -9.51 27.05
C VAL A 153 -10.80 -9.25 28.39
N ALA A 154 -10.81 -8.00 28.87
CA ALA A 154 -11.49 -7.63 30.11
C ALA A 154 -12.99 -7.96 30.08
N MET A 155 -13.68 -7.64 28.97
CA MET A 155 -15.08 -7.96 28.76
C MET A 155 -15.32 -9.47 28.83
N VAL A 156 -14.58 -10.28 28.06
CA VAL A 156 -14.74 -11.74 28.08
C VAL A 156 -14.46 -12.29 29.48
N LYS A 157 -13.41 -11.80 30.15
CA LYS A 157 -13.02 -12.25 31.49
C LYS A 157 -14.00 -11.86 32.59
N SER A 158 -14.80 -10.81 32.39
CA SER A 158 -15.86 -10.44 33.33
C SER A 158 -17.03 -11.43 33.36
N LEU A 159 -17.19 -12.24 32.30
CA LEU A 159 -18.27 -13.21 32.20
C LEU A 159 -17.97 -14.50 33.01
N PRO A 160 -19.00 -15.19 33.53
CA PRO A 160 -18.88 -16.55 34.05
C PRO A 160 -18.34 -17.53 32.99
N LEU A 161 -17.66 -18.61 33.40
CA LEU A 161 -17.01 -19.56 32.49
C LEU A 161 -17.94 -20.13 31.41
N ASP A 162 -19.17 -20.49 31.77
CA ASP A 162 -20.14 -21.03 30.81
C ASP A 162 -20.58 -19.98 29.77
N GLU A 163 -20.67 -18.71 30.17
CA GLU A 163 -20.95 -17.60 29.26
C GLU A 163 -19.76 -17.25 28.37
N ARG A 164 -18.52 -17.35 28.89
CA ARG A 164 -17.30 -17.22 28.08
C ARG A 164 -17.29 -18.25 26.95
N ARG A 165 -17.58 -19.52 27.28
CA ARG A 165 -17.66 -20.61 26.30
C ARG A 165 -18.77 -20.36 25.29
N ALA A 166 -19.97 -20.05 25.76
CA ALA A 166 -21.09 -19.77 24.87
C ALA A 166 -20.87 -18.56 23.95
N LEU A 167 -20.09 -17.56 24.39
CA LEU A 167 -19.68 -16.42 23.58
C LEU A 167 -18.64 -16.82 22.52
N LEU A 168 -17.67 -17.66 22.88
CA LEU A 168 -16.56 -18.07 22.00
C LEU A 168 -16.87 -19.29 21.11
N ASP A 169 -18.01 -19.96 21.33
CA ASP A 169 -18.52 -21.04 20.48
C ASP A 169 -19.37 -20.52 19.31
N ASP A 170 -19.91 -19.30 19.39
CA ASP A 170 -20.76 -18.70 18.36
C ASP A 170 -20.12 -17.44 17.74
N PRO A 171 -19.70 -17.50 16.46
CA PRO A 171 -19.07 -16.36 15.79
C PRO A 171 -19.96 -15.12 15.70
N HIS A 172 -21.28 -15.30 15.56
CA HIS A 172 -22.22 -14.20 15.42
C HIS A 172 -22.47 -13.53 16.78
N ARG A 173 -22.59 -14.33 17.85
CA ARG A 173 -22.68 -13.81 19.22
C ARG A 173 -21.42 -13.04 19.61
N PHE A 174 -20.24 -13.57 19.28
CA PHE A 174 -18.97 -12.87 19.49
C PHE A 174 -18.91 -11.54 18.73
N SER A 175 -19.21 -11.54 17.43
CA SER A 175 -19.20 -10.31 16.63
C SER A 175 -20.22 -9.26 17.12
N ALA A 176 -21.39 -9.70 17.59
CA ALA A 176 -22.38 -8.81 18.19
C ALA A 176 -21.86 -8.17 19.48
N ALA A 177 -21.27 -8.96 20.40
CA ALA A 177 -20.69 -8.44 21.64
C ALA A 177 -19.55 -7.43 21.38
N LEU A 178 -18.76 -7.61 20.32
CA LEU A 178 -17.77 -6.62 19.89
C LEU A 178 -18.39 -5.34 19.30
N GLY A 179 -19.66 -5.37 18.90
CA GLY A 179 -20.41 -4.20 18.46
C GLY A 179 -20.88 -3.30 19.60
N ASP A 180 -21.07 -3.87 20.79
CA ASP A 180 -21.50 -3.14 21.99
C ASP A 180 -20.34 -2.43 22.69
N LEU A 181 -19.09 -2.84 22.42
CA LEU A 181 -17.91 -2.11 22.83
C LEU A 181 -17.85 -0.78 22.05
N ASP A 182 -17.82 0.33 22.80
CA ASP A 182 -17.92 1.67 22.25
C ASP A 182 -16.87 1.90 21.14
N LEU A 183 -17.34 1.98 19.90
CA LEU A 183 -16.50 2.13 18.70
C LEU A 183 -15.86 3.52 18.60
N THR A 184 -16.04 4.38 19.61
CA THR A 184 -15.32 5.67 19.73
C THR A 184 -13.82 5.49 19.52
N GLN A 185 -13.20 4.37 19.91
CA GLN A 185 -11.75 4.12 19.76
C GLN A 185 -11.23 3.78 18.34
N GLY A 186 -12.08 3.72 17.29
CA GLY A 186 -11.62 3.58 15.89
C GLY A 186 -10.94 2.25 15.52
N ALA A 187 -11.07 1.20 16.33
CA ALA A 187 -10.32 -0.05 16.20
C ALA A 187 -10.91 -1.10 15.24
N ARG A 188 -11.60 -0.67 14.16
CA ARG A 188 -12.30 -1.57 13.20
C ARG A 188 -11.37 -2.64 12.61
N ILE A 189 -10.11 -2.30 12.35
CA ILE A 189 -9.09 -3.23 11.83
C ILE A 189 -8.80 -4.34 12.85
N GLN A 190 -8.66 -4.00 14.13
CA GLN A 190 -8.41 -4.99 15.19
C GLN A 190 -9.64 -5.88 15.40
N ARG A 191 -10.85 -5.32 15.38
CA ARG A 191 -12.09 -6.10 15.43
C ARG A 191 -12.13 -7.15 14.31
N ALA A 192 -11.94 -6.73 13.07
CA ALA A 192 -11.96 -7.63 11.91
C ALA A 192 -10.84 -8.68 11.99
N ALA A 193 -9.66 -8.31 12.51
CA ALA A 193 -8.56 -9.25 12.73
C ALA A 193 -8.93 -10.33 13.76
N LEU A 194 -9.55 -9.95 14.88
CA LEU A 194 -9.99 -10.89 15.91
C LEU A 194 -11.10 -11.82 15.41
N GLU A 195 -12.10 -11.27 14.73
CA GLU A 195 -13.17 -12.05 14.09
C GLU A 195 -12.58 -13.12 13.18
N HIS A 196 -11.63 -12.77 12.30
CA HIS A 196 -10.98 -13.75 11.43
C HIS A 196 -10.07 -14.73 12.16
N LEU A 197 -9.26 -14.29 13.13
CA LEU A 197 -8.33 -15.16 13.86
C LEU A 197 -9.07 -16.22 14.67
N LEU A 198 -10.15 -15.83 15.35
CA LEU A 198 -10.93 -16.70 16.23
C LEU A 198 -11.96 -17.54 15.47
N PHE A 199 -12.53 -17.00 14.41
CA PHE A 199 -13.57 -17.66 13.60
C PHE A 199 -13.28 -17.58 12.10
N PRO A 200 -12.14 -18.16 11.64
CA PRO A 200 -11.73 -18.09 10.24
C PRO A 200 -12.66 -18.82 9.28
N ASP A 201 -13.52 -19.71 9.78
CA ASP A 201 -14.52 -20.41 8.96
C ASP A 201 -15.83 -19.62 8.79
N ALA A 202 -16.00 -18.53 9.55
CA ALA A 202 -17.17 -17.65 9.48
C ALA A 202 -16.84 -16.29 8.87
N PHE A 203 -15.69 -15.71 9.26
CA PHE A 203 -15.28 -14.38 8.85
C PHE A 203 -14.06 -14.44 7.92
N PRO A 204 -14.07 -13.75 6.76
CA PRO A 204 -12.98 -13.79 5.79
C PRO A 204 -11.79 -12.90 6.18
N PRO A 205 -10.60 -13.13 5.58
CA PRO A 205 -9.34 -12.46 5.91
C PRO A 205 -9.26 -11.05 5.30
N VAL A 206 -10.23 -10.19 5.60
CA VAL A 206 -10.30 -8.81 5.11
C VAL A 206 -10.47 -7.87 6.30
N VAL A 207 -9.40 -7.13 6.65
CA VAL A 207 -9.39 -6.25 7.82
C VAL A 207 -9.49 -4.76 7.48
N GLY A 208 -9.18 -4.38 6.24
CA GLY A 208 -9.25 -2.98 5.79
C GLY A 208 -10.69 -2.54 5.53
N THR A 209 -11.08 -1.39 6.07
CA THR A 209 -12.45 -0.85 5.98
C THR A 209 -12.91 -0.67 4.53
N ASP A 210 -12.08 -0.05 3.68
CA ASP A 210 -12.47 0.27 2.30
C ASP A 210 -12.65 -0.99 1.45
N GLY A 211 -11.73 -1.96 1.57
CA GLY A 211 -11.82 -3.24 0.87
C GLY A 211 -13.11 -3.98 1.21
N ARG A 212 -13.50 -4.00 2.50
CA ARG A 212 -14.74 -4.65 2.95
C ARG A 212 -15.98 -3.98 2.35
N HIS A 213 -16.02 -2.65 2.29
CA HIS A 213 -17.11 -1.92 1.64
C HIS A 213 -17.19 -2.23 0.13
N ARG A 214 -16.06 -2.14 -0.59
CA ARG A 214 -16.03 -2.39 -2.04
C ARG A 214 -16.46 -3.83 -2.38
N ILE A 215 -15.97 -4.82 -1.65
CA ILE A 215 -16.34 -6.22 -1.87
C ILE A 215 -17.84 -6.43 -1.69
N VAL A 216 -18.41 -5.94 -0.57
CA VAL A 216 -19.86 -6.06 -0.33
C VAL A 216 -20.68 -5.31 -1.39
N ALA A 217 -20.21 -4.14 -1.84
CA ALA A 217 -20.86 -3.38 -2.89
C ALA A 217 -20.77 -4.03 -4.28
N THR A 218 -19.77 -4.87 -4.53
CA THR A 218 -19.59 -5.60 -5.80
C THR A 218 -20.59 -6.75 -5.93
N TRP A 219 -20.92 -7.43 -4.83
CA TRP A 219 -21.87 -8.55 -4.80
C TRP A 219 -22.98 -8.34 -3.75
N PRO A 220 -23.85 -7.33 -3.93
CA PRO A 220 -24.87 -7.00 -2.94
C PRO A 220 -25.93 -8.10 -2.80
N ASP A 221 -26.17 -8.84 -3.89
CA ASP A 221 -27.08 -9.98 -3.96
C ASP A 221 -26.59 -11.19 -3.13
N LEU A 222 -25.27 -11.39 -3.04
CA LEU A 222 -24.66 -12.41 -2.18
C LEU A 222 -24.49 -11.95 -0.73
N ALA A 223 -24.32 -10.65 -0.51
CA ALA A 223 -24.07 -10.11 0.82
C ALA A 223 -25.25 -10.27 1.79
N GLY A 224 -26.46 -10.36 1.25
CA GLY A 224 -27.70 -10.38 2.02
C GLY A 224 -28.12 -8.98 2.54
N PRO A 225 -29.13 -8.93 3.43
CA PRO A 225 -29.75 -7.71 3.93
C PRO A 225 -28.77 -6.67 4.49
N ALA A 226 -29.11 -5.39 4.34
CA ALA A 226 -28.23 -4.27 4.69
C ALA A 226 -28.09 -4.03 6.21
N ASP A 227 -29.03 -4.51 7.00
CA ASP A 227 -29.07 -4.45 8.48
C ASP A 227 -28.13 -5.46 9.14
N LEU A 228 -27.66 -6.48 8.41
CA LEU A 228 -26.67 -7.42 8.93
C LEU A 228 -25.32 -6.74 9.18
N PRO A 229 -24.59 -7.14 10.24
CA PRO A 229 -23.22 -6.66 10.47
C PRO A 229 -22.33 -6.89 9.26
N GLN A 230 -21.48 -5.92 8.94
CA GLN A 230 -20.64 -5.96 7.73
C GLN A 230 -19.78 -7.23 7.64
N SER A 231 -19.24 -7.73 8.76
CA SER A 231 -18.44 -8.97 8.80
C SER A 231 -19.24 -10.19 8.35
N VAL A 232 -20.51 -10.26 8.75
CA VAL A 232 -21.44 -11.34 8.36
C VAL A 232 -21.75 -11.24 6.88
N ARG A 233 -22.08 -10.04 6.39
CA ARG A 233 -22.33 -9.79 4.96
C ARG A 233 -21.16 -10.19 4.09
N LEU A 234 -19.93 -9.88 4.54
CA LEU A 234 -18.72 -10.27 3.83
C LEU A 234 -18.50 -11.79 3.83
N GLY A 235 -18.78 -12.48 4.94
CA GLY A 235 -18.77 -13.94 4.99
C GLY A 235 -19.79 -14.58 4.03
N ASN A 236 -20.97 -13.98 3.89
CA ASN A 236 -21.98 -14.41 2.92
C ASN A 236 -21.50 -14.27 1.48
N VAL A 237 -20.82 -13.17 1.13
CA VAL A 237 -20.21 -13.00 -0.20
C VAL A 237 -19.24 -14.15 -0.51
N TYR A 238 -18.33 -14.47 0.41
CA TYR A 238 -17.36 -15.56 0.21
C TYR A 238 -18.05 -16.92 0.02
N ARG A 239 -19.03 -17.26 0.86
CA ARG A 239 -19.79 -18.51 0.73
C ARG A 239 -20.60 -18.56 -0.57
N GLY A 240 -21.28 -17.47 -0.92
CA GLY A 240 -22.06 -17.38 -2.15
C GLY A 240 -21.18 -17.51 -3.40
N LEU A 241 -19.96 -16.95 -3.40
CA LEU A 241 -19.00 -17.15 -4.48
C LEU A 241 -18.50 -18.60 -4.56
N ALA A 242 -18.26 -19.24 -3.41
CA ALA A 242 -17.88 -20.65 -3.35
C ALA A 242 -18.99 -21.57 -3.89
N GLU A 243 -20.25 -21.29 -3.53
CA GLU A 243 -21.44 -21.99 -4.03
C GLU A 243 -21.62 -21.80 -5.53
N ARG A 244 -21.47 -20.57 -6.05
CA ARG A 244 -21.50 -20.29 -7.49
C ARG A 244 -20.44 -21.07 -8.27
N ALA A 245 -19.29 -21.29 -7.67
CA ALA A 245 -18.21 -22.09 -8.24
C ALA A 245 -18.44 -23.62 -8.10
N GLY A 246 -19.55 -24.07 -7.52
CA GLY A 246 -19.85 -25.48 -7.29
C GLY A 246 -18.97 -26.14 -6.21
N ALA A 247 -18.33 -25.34 -5.35
CA ALA A 247 -17.37 -25.80 -4.36
C ALA A 247 -17.54 -25.03 -3.03
N PRO A 248 -18.65 -25.25 -2.29
CA PRO A 248 -19.02 -24.45 -1.11
C PRO A 248 -17.96 -24.47 0.02
N ASP A 249 -17.21 -25.57 0.14
CA ASP A 249 -16.15 -25.75 1.14
C ASP A 249 -14.77 -25.25 0.68
N ARG A 250 -14.66 -24.69 -0.52
CA ARG A 250 -13.39 -24.23 -1.09
C ARG A 250 -13.15 -22.77 -0.76
N PHE A 251 -11.98 -22.48 -0.18
CA PHE A 251 -11.53 -21.13 0.07
C PHE A 251 -11.61 -20.25 -1.18
N VAL A 252 -12.30 -19.11 -1.06
CA VAL A 252 -12.40 -18.09 -2.10
C VAL A 252 -11.29 -17.08 -1.87
N ASN A 253 -10.36 -16.99 -2.82
CA ASN A 253 -9.32 -15.97 -2.79
C ASN A 253 -9.71 -14.81 -3.72
N LEU A 254 -10.30 -13.75 -3.16
CA LEU A 254 -10.67 -12.56 -3.92
C LEU A 254 -9.48 -11.81 -4.53
N TRP A 255 -8.25 -12.11 -4.12
CA TRP A 255 -7.03 -11.57 -4.73
C TRP A 255 -6.48 -12.46 -5.86
N ARG A 256 -7.30 -13.33 -6.45
CA ARG A 256 -6.96 -14.15 -7.62
C ARG A 256 -8.05 -14.02 -8.69
N ALA A 257 -7.71 -14.37 -9.93
CA ALA A 257 -8.69 -14.52 -10.99
C ALA A 257 -9.74 -15.61 -10.61
N PRO A 258 -11.01 -15.45 -11.03
CA PRO A 258 -11.55 -14.36 -11.83
C PRO A 258 -11.93 -13.10 -11.02
N HIS A 259 -11.89 -13.18 -9.69
CA HIS A 259 -12.53 -12.19 -8.82
C HIS A 259 -11.77 -10.88 -8.63
N TYR A 260 -10.43 -10.90 -8.70
CA TYR A 260 -9.59 -9.72 -8.39
C TYR A 260 -10.09 -8.45 -9.08
N TRP A 261 -10.37 -8.54 -10.38
CA TRP A 261 -10.76 -7.40 -11.21
C TRP A 261 -12.25 -7.05 -11.11
N GLU A 262 -13.06 -7.82 -10.38
CA GLU A 262 -14.47 -7.49 -10.17
C GLU A 262 -14.62 -6.39 -9.11
N TRP A 263 -13.86 -6.48 -8.00
CA TRP A 263 -14.00 -5.58 -6.85
C TRP A 263 -12.86 -4.54 -6.69
N ASP A 264 -11.72 -4.72 -7.37
CA ASP A 264 -10.62 -3.75 -7.43
C ASP A 264 -10.72 -2.87 -8.70
N THR A 265 -11.82 -2.12 -8.81
CA THR A 265 -12.14 -1.32 -10.00
C THR A 265 -12.20 0.19 -9.67
N PRO A 266 -11.45 1.06 -10.38
CA PRO A 266 -10.48 0.72 -11.42
C PRO A 266 -9.25 -0.01 -10.84
N PRO A 267 -8.54 -0.83 -11.65
CA PRO A 267 -7.31 -1.48 -11.23
C PRO A 267 -6.31 -0.47 -10.64
N SER A 268 -5.46 -0.93 -9.72
CA SER A 268 -4.41 -0.07 -9.17
C SER A 268 -3.57 0.57 -10.29
N PRO A 269 -3.00 1.78 -10.08
CA PRO A 269 -2.16 2.44 -11.09
C PRO A 269 -0.98 1.58 -11.54
N ALA A 270 -0.46 0.71 -10.66
CA ALA A 270 0.62 -0.22 -10.99
C ALA A 270 0.17 -1.28 -12.01
N TRP A 271 -1.01 -1.89 -11.79
CA TRP A 271 -1.59 -2.86 -12.72
C TRP A 271 -2.04 -2.23 -14.03
N THR A 272 -2.62 -1.04 -13.98
CA THR A 272 -3.03 -0.29 -15.19
C THR A 272 -1.82 -0.03 -16.10
N ARG A 273 -0.72 0.47 -15.54
CA ARG A 273 0.54 0.69 -16.30
C ARG A 273 1.13 -0.61 -16.82
N ALA A 274 1.15 -1.65 -16.00
CA ALA A 274 1.67 -2.94 -16.43
C ALA A 274 0.85 -3.53 -17.59
N GLY A 275 -0.47 -3.39 -17.57
CA GLY A 275 -1.32 -3.79 -18.70
C GLY A 275 -0.92 -3.12 -20.01
N ARG A 276 -0.69 -1.80 -19.99
CA ARG A 276 -0.23 -1.04 -21.17
C ARG A 276 1.13 -1.53 -21.68
N TRP A 277 2.09 -1.77 -20.78
CA TRP A 277 3.41 -2.28 -21.17
C TRP A 277 3.37 -3.72 -21.69
N LEU A 278 2.51 -4.57 -21.13
CA LEU A 278 2.31 -5.93 -21.60
C LEU A 278 1.69 -5.95 -23.00
N GLU A 279 0.70 -5.09 -23.27
CA GLU A 279 0.15 -4.90 -24.62
C GLU A 279 1.20 -4.43 -25.61
N TRP A 280 1.89 -3.33 -25.28
CA TRP A 280 2.93 -2.76 -26.12
C TRP A 280 4.00 -3.79 -26.48
N THR A 281 4.37 -4.65 -25.52
CA THR A 281 5.31 -5.74 -25.72
C THR A 281 4.71 -6.82 -26.61
N SER A 282 3.46 -7.24 -26.36
CA SER A 282 2.78 -8.31 -27.11
C SER A 282 2.59 -7.98 -28.59
N GLU A 283 2.46 -6.71 -28.96
CA GLU A 283 2.35 -6.26 -30.36
C GLU A 283 3.66 -6.36 -31.14
N ARG A 284 4.80 -6.51 -30.46
CA ARG A 284 6.16 -6.36 -31.04
C ARG A 284 6.99 -7.64 -31.00
N ILE A 285 6.47 -8.70 -30.41
CA ILE A 285 7.19 -9.97 -30.25
C ILE A 285 6.38 -11.11 -30.86
N ASP A 286 7.08 -12.14 -31.35
CA ASP A 286 6.44 -13.39 -31.74
C ASP A 286 6.52 -14.34 -30.54
N LEU A 287 5.49 -14.31 -29.67
CA LEU A 287 5.46 -15.19 -28.48
C LEU A 287 5.63 -16.67 -28.82
N GLU A 288 5.22 -17.12 -30.01
CA GLU A 288 5.42 -18.51 -30.43
C GLU A 288 6.91 -18.81 -30.62
N ALA A 289 7.57 -18.02 -31.47
CA ALA A 289 8.96 -18.22 -31.82
C ALA A 289 9.92 -17.87 -30.68
N ASP A 290 9.66 -16.77 -29.99
CA ASP A 290 10.59 -16.16 -29.02
C ASP A 290 10.53 -16.86 -27.66
N GLU A 291 9.34 -17.29 -27.22
CA GLU A 291 9.15 -17.74 -25.84
C GLU A 291 8.45 -19.09 -25.69
N ARG A 292 7.71 -19.59 -26.68
CA ARG A 292 6.89 -20.80 -26.50
C ARG A 292 7.53 -22.07 -27.06
N ALA A 293 7.99 -22.06 -28.31
CA ALA A 293 8.36 -23.26 -29.05
C ALA A 293 9.45 -24.07 -28.33
N TYR A 294 10.54 -23.43 -27.91
CA TYR A 294 11.65 -24.12 -27.23
C TYR A 294 11.26 -24.67 -25.84
N LYS A 295 10.28 -24.06 -25.15
CA LYS A 295 9.77 -24.55 -23.86
C LYS A 295 8.93 -25.80 -24.05
N LEU A 296 8.10 -25.84 -25.09
CA LEU A 296 7.33 -27.03 -25.46
C LEU A 296 8.24 -28.17 -25.90
N GLU A 297 9.28 -27.88 -26.68
CA GLU A 297 10.29 -28.89 -27.04
C GLU A 297 10.98 -29.45 -25.79
N ALA A 298 11.41 -28.59 -24.86
CA ALA A 298 11.99 -29.02 -23.59
C ALA A 298 11.02 -29.90 -22.77
N ALA A 299 9.74 -29.51 -22.70
CA ALA A 299 8.70 -30.30 -22.03
C ALA A 299 8.51 -31.68 -22.66
N GLN A 300 8.48 -31.77 -23.99
CA GLN A 300 8.39 -33.05 -24.71
C GLN A 300 9.60 -33.94 -24.44
N ARG A 301 10.81 -33.38 -24.45
CA ARG A 301 12.01 -34.14 -24.09
C ARG A 301 11.98 -34.61 -22.63
N LEU A 302 11.46 -33.81 -21.70
CA LEU A 302 11.26 -34.25 -20.31
C LEU A 302 10.27 -35.41 -20.18
N VAL A 303 9.23 -35.46 -21.00
CA VAL A 303 8.31 -36.61 -21.04
C VAL A 303 9.06 -37.88 -21.47
N ALA A 304 9.91 -37.80 -22.49
CA ALA A 304 10.75 -38.93 -22.90
C ALA A 304 11.73 -39.35 -21.78
N VAL A 305 12.35 -38.39 -21.09
CA VAL A 305 13.21 -38.66 -19.92
C VAL A 305 12.43 -39.36 -18.81
N ARG A 306 11.23 -38.89 -18.47
CA ARG A 306 10.38 -39.53 -17.47
C ARG A 306 10.10 -41.00 -17.82
N ASP A 307 9.77 -41.28 -19.07
CA ASP A 307 9.45 -42.63 -19.53
C ASP A 307 10.69 -43.56 -19.47
N LEU A 308 11.89 -43.03 -19.80
CA LEU A 308 13.16 -43.75 -19.60
C LEU A 308 13.44 -44.00 -18.11
N THR A 309 13.24 -42.98 -17.26
CA THR A 309 13.39 -43.11 -15.80
C THR A 309 12.42 -44.16 -15.25
N GLN A 310 11.17 -44.20 -15.71
CA GLN A 310 10.19 -45.21 -15.28
C GLN A 310 10.61 -46.64 -15.63
N ARG A 311 11.23 -46.84 -16.80
CA ARG A 311 11.76 -48.14 -17.23
C ARG A 311 13.12 -48.51 -16.63
N ASP A 312 13.71 -47.58 -15.86
CA ASP A 312 15.06 -47.70 -15.30
C ASP A 312 16.14 -47.89 -16.40
N ASP A 313 15.95 -47.19 -17.52
CA ASP A 313 16.90 -47.21 -18.63
C ASP A 313 18.20 -46.48 -18.25
N ALA A 314 19.37 -47.08 -18.46
CA ALA A 314 20.65 -46.51 -18.05
C ALA A 314 20.96 -45.13 -18.67
N SER A 315 20.28 -44.73 -19.74
CA SER A 315 20.48 -43.44 -20.41
C SER A 315 19.73 -42.25 -19.80
N TRP A 316 18.72 -42.47 -18.93
CA TRP A 316 17.80 -41.40 -18.51
C TRP A 316 18.52 -40.19 -17.89
N ALA A 317 19.58 -40.43 -17.11
CA ALA A 317 20.34 -39.36 -16.46
C ALA A 317 21.14 -38.52 -17.48
N GLY A 318 21.64 -39.16 -18.54
CA GLY A 318 22.32 -38.48 -19.64
C GLY A 318 21.37 -37.62 -20.45
N GLU A 319 20.20 -38.15 -20.79
CA GLU A 319 19.14 -37.42 -21.50
C GLU A 319 18.61 -36.24 -20.66
N LEU A 320 18.42 -36.43 -19.35
CA LEU A 320 18.06 -35.34 -18.42
C LEU A 320 19.08 -34.21 -18.46
N ALA A 321 20.37 -34.54 -18.44
CA ALA A 321 21.45 -33.55 -18.52
C ALA A 321 21.45 -32.80 -19.87
N GLN A 322 21.14 -33.49 -20.97
CA GLN A 322 21.02 -32.84 -22.29
C GLN A 322 19.85 -31.85 -22.32
N VAL A 323 18.71 -32.17 -21.72
CA VAL A 323 17.57 -31.26 -21.64
C VAL A 323 17.93 -29.97 -20.90
N PHE A 324 18.57 -30.08 -19.72
CA PHE A 324 18.98 -28.90 -18.97
C PHE A 324 19.99 -28.04 -19.74
N ARG A 325 21.01 -28.65 -20.34
CA ARG A 325 22.05 -27.95 -21.12
C ARG A 325 21.52 -27.33 -22.41
N GLY A 326 20.44 -27.86 -22.97
CA GLY A 326 19.82 -27.40 -24.20
C GLY A 326 18.88 -26.21 -24.04
N THR A 327 18.70 -25.67 -22.82
CA THR A 327 17.76 -24.57 -22.57
C THR A 327 18.36 -23.51 -21.64
N ASN A 328 17.78 -22.31 -21.65
CA ASN A 328 18.08 -21.23 -20.72
C ASN A 328 17.06 -21.14 -19.56
N LEU A 329 16.23 -22.18 -19.36
CA LEU A 329 15.15 -22.20 -18.36
C LEU A 329 15.62 -22.45 -16.94
N VAL A 330 16.82 -23.03 -16.77
CA VAL A 330 17.46 -23.24 -15.47
C VAL A 330 18.89 -22.65 -15.47
N ASN A 331 19.30 -21.99 -14.38
CA ASN A 331 20.66 -21.48 -14.25
C ASN A 331 21.61 -22.67 -14.14
N TYR A 332 22.75 -22.64 -14.82
CA TYR A 332 23.66 -23.79 -14.86
C TYR A 332 24.09 -24.28 -13.49
N ARG A 333 24.32 -23.38 -12.53
CA ARG A 333 24.68 -23.75 -11.16
C ARG A 333 23.59 -24.58 -10.49
N ALA A 334 22.33 -24.22 -10.70
CA ALA A 334 21.20 -24.92 -10.10
C ALA A 334 21.04 -26.33 -10.69
N TYR A 335 21.09 -26.50 -12.02
CA TYR A 335 20.97 -27.86 -12.57
C TYR A 335 22.24 -28.69 -12.37
N ASP A 336 23.43 -28.09 -12.28
CA ASP A 336 24.68 -28.83 -12.02
C ASP A 336 24.65 -29.49 -10.64
N ASP A 337 24.12 -28.81 -9.62
CA ASP A 337 23.91 -29.37 -8.29
C ASP A 337 22.98 -30.61 -8.34
N LEU A 338 21.86 -30.51 -9.09
CA LEU A 338 20.96 -31.64 -9.30
C LEU A 338 21.66 -32.81 -10.02
N LEU A 339 22.37 -32.53 -11.10
CA LEU A 339 23.04 -33.56 -11.91
C LEU A 339 24.18 -34.23 -11.16
N ALA A 340 24.90 -33.48 -10.31
CA ALA A 340 25.91 -34.04 -9.41
C ALA A 340 25.27 -35.02 -8.42
N TRP A 341 24.12 -34.67 -7.84
CA TRP A 341 23.37 -35.56 -6.97
C TRP A 341 22.84 -36.80 -7.70
N VAL A 342 22.26 -36.64 -8.89
CA VAL A 342 21.81 -37.75 -9.75
C VAL A 342 22.94 -38.75 -10.01
N LYS A 343 24.16 -38.25 -10.20
CA LYS A 343 25.34 -39.10 -10.39
C LYS A 343 25.80 -39.77 -9.09
N ALA A 344 25.72 -39.07 -7.95
CA ALA A 344 26.17 -39.56 -6.66
C ALA A 344 25.22 -40.61 -6.06
N ASP A 345 23.91 -40.43 -6.18
CA ASP A 345 22.87 -41.32 -5.67
C ASP A 345 21.73 -41.50 -6.68
N HIS A 346 22.03 -42.29 -7.71
CA HIS A 346 21.13 -42.54 -8.84
C HIS A 346 19.76 -43.12 -8.41
N THR A 347 19.75 -44.00 -7.40
CA THR A 347 18.54 -44.66 -6.93
C THR A 347 17.63 -43.68 -6.17
N ALA A 348 18.19 -42.87 -5.26
CA ALA A 348 17.40 -41.88 -4.54
C ALA A 348 16.87 -40.80 -5.49
N ALA A 349 17.71 -40.33 -6.42
CA ALA A 349 17.32 -39.33 -7.42
C ALA A 349 16.19 -39.82 -8.33
N ARG A 350 16.30 -41.05 -8.85
CA ARG A 350 15.24 -41.69 -9.63
C ARG A 350 13.92 -41.72 -8.89
N ARG A 351 13.93 -42.16 -7.62
CA ARG A 351 12.72 -42.24 -6.79
C ARG A 351 12.09 -40.86 -6.58
N ALA A 352 12.89 -39.84 -6.29
CA ALA A 352 12.40 -38.47 -6.08
C ALA A 352 11.78 -37.87 -7.35
N LEU A 353 12.43 -38.05 -8.51
CA LEU A 353 11.92 -37.59 -9.80
C LEU A 353 10.61 -38.28 -10.18
N LEU A 354 10.52 -39.60 -10.00
CA LEU A 354 9.29 -40.35 -10.26
C LEU A 354 8.14 -39.90 -9.36
N ALA A 355 8.40 -39.63 -8.07
CA ALA A 355 7.39 -39.09 -7.16
C ALA A 355 6.90 -37.71 -7.63
N LEU A 356 7.82 -36.82 -8.00
CA LEU A 356 7.50 -35.48 -8.53
C LEU A 356 6.63 -35.51 -9.80
N TRP A 357 6.88 -36.49 -10.69
CA TRP A 357 6.16 -36.65 -11.95
C TRP A 357 4.86 -37.46 -11.85
N THR A 358 4.63 -38.15 -10.73
CA THR A 358 3.42 -38.97 -10.55
C THR A 358 2.25 -38.15 -10.03
N ASP A 359 2.48 -37.27 -9.06
CA ASP A 359 1.43 -36.43 -8.48
C ASP A 359 1.35 -35.08 -9.19
N PRO A 360 0.33 -34.77 -10.01
CA PRO A 360 0.25 -33.52 -10.77
C PRO A 360 -0.06 -32.28 -9.91
N ARG A 361 -0.25 -32.41 -8.60
CA ARG A 361 -0.50 -31.28 -7.69
C ARG A 361 0.79 -30.56 -7.33
N THR A 362 0.70 -29.30 -6.95
CA THR A 362 1.88 -28.49 -6.55
C THR A 362 2.48 -28.95 -5.22
N ALA A 363 1.72 -29.68 -4.39
CA ALA A 363 2.22 -30.32 -3.16
C ALA A 363 3.43 -31.25 -3.40
N ALA A 364 3.53 -31.85 -4.60
CA ALA A 364 4.67 -32.70 -4.97
C ALA A 364 6.03 -31.95 -4.96
N LEU A 365 6.01 -30.61 -5.06
CA LEU A 365 7.22 -29.78 -4.91
C LEU A 365 7.81 -29.87 -3.51
N ASP A 366 6.95 -29.96 -2.49
CA ASP A 366 7.37 -30.06 -1.09
C ASP A 366 7.90 -31.47 -0.79
N ASP A 367 7.25 -32.50 -1.35
CA ASP A 367 7.72 -33.89 -1.28
C ASP A 367 9.08 -34.05 -1.97
N PHE A 368 9.26 -33.40 -3.12
CA PHE A 368 10.54 -33.37 -3.82
C PHE A 368 11.62 -32.68 -2.99
N ARG A 369 11.31 -31.52 -2.40
CA ARG A 369 12.22 -30.85 -1.45
C ARG A 369 12.60 -31.77 -0.29
N ALA A 370 11.65 -32.50 0.29
CA ALA A 370 11.90 -33.41 1.41
C ALA A 370 12.75 -34.63 1.01
N ALA A 371 12.74 -35.01 -0.27
CA ALA A 371 13.54 -36.12 -0.79
C ALA A 371 14.99 -35.73 -1.16
N LEU A 372 15.29 -34.43 -1.28
CA LEU A 372 16.63 -33.94 -1.59
C LEU A 372 17.53 -33.95 -0.34
N PRO A 373 18.84 -34.26 -0.50
CA PRO A 373 19.83 -33.94 0.52
C PRO A 373 19.85 -32.46 0.87
N SER A 374 20.20 -32.10 2.10
CA SER A 374 20.11 -30.71 2.60
C SER A 374 20.99 -29.70 1.87
N ASP A 375 22.08 -30.17 1.26
CA ASP A 375 23.05 -29.38 0.50
C ASP A 375 22.69 -29.26 -1.00
N VAL A 376 21.82 -30.13 -1.51
CA VAL A 376 21.39 -30.12 -2.92
C VAL A 376 20.22 -29.17 -3.09
N LEU A 377 20.36 -28.18 -3.98
CA LEU A 377 19.33 -27.17 -4.24
C LEU A 377 18.83 -26.50 -2.94
N ALA A 378 19.77 -26.12 -2.06
CA ALA A 378 19.46 -25.54 -0.75
C ALA A 378 18.65 -24.23 -0.89
N GLU A 379 19.00 -23.37 -1.84
CA GLU A 379 18.31 -22.13 -2.11
C GLU A 379 16.94 -22.38 -2.78
N GLN A 380 15.86 -21.84 -2.19
CA GLN A 380 14.49 -22.02 -2.71
C GLN A 380 14.34 -21.56 -4.16
N GLY A 381 14.99 -20.48 -4.57
CA GLY A 381 14.91 -20.00 -5.96
C GLY A 381 15.50 -20.99 -6.97
N SER A 382 16.68 -21.54 -6.66
CA SER A 382 17.32 -22.56 -7.49
C SER A 382 16.47 -23.84 -7.53
N ARG A 383 15.97 -24.29 -6.36
CA ARG A 383 15.11 -25.47 -6.24
C ARG A 383 13.79 -25.33 -7.00
N LEU A 384 13.10 -24.20 -6.90
CA LEU A 384 11.87 -23.93 -7.63
C LEU A 384 12.10 -23.84 -9.14
N SER A 385 13.21 -23.23 -9.58
CA SER A 385 13.53 -23.15 -11.01
C SER A 385 13.71 -24.55 -11.62
N VAL A 386 14.45 -25.42 -10.92
CA VAL A 386 14.65 -26.81 -11.35
C VAL A 386 13.36 -27.61 -11.31
N SER A 387 12.68 -27.62 -10.16
CA SER A 387 11.48 -28.44 -9.95
C SER A 387 10.32 -28.02 -10.85
N SER A 388 10.08 -26.72 -11.05
CA SER A 388 9.06 -26.24 -12.00
C SER A 388 9.36 -26.61 -13.46
N MET A 389 10.65 -26.61 -13.88
CA MET A 389 11.02 -27.09 -15.21
C MET A 389 10.74 -28.60 -15.34
N LEU A 390 11.16 -29.41 -14.36
CA LEU A 390 10.88 -30.85 -14.34
C LEU A 390 9.37 -31.15 -14.39
N ARG A 391 8.55 -30.25 -13.88
CA ARG A 391 7.08 -30.35 -13.82
C ARG A 391 6.37 -30.06 -15.13
N MET A 392 7.07 -29.54 -16.14
CA MET A 392 6.50 -29.33 -17.48
C MET A 392 6.03 -30.64 -18.14
N VAL A 393 6.38 -31.82 -17.60
CA VAL A 393 5.81 -33.12 -18.02
C VAL A 393 4.28 -33.19 -17.87
N HIS A 394 3.69 -32.33 -17.04
CA HIS A 394 2.24 -32.21 -16.87
C HIS A 394 1.61 -31.15 -17.79
N GLY A 395 2.38 -30.60 -18.73
CA GLY A 395 1.99 -29.49 -19.61
C GLY A 395 2.63 -28.18 -19.17
N ALA A 396 3.47 -27.59 -20.04
CA ALA A 396 4.11 -26.30 -19.78
C ALA A 396 3.11 -25.12 -19.84
N ASP A 397 2.00 -25.29 -20.56
CA ASP A 397 0.84 -24.40 -20.61
C ASP A 397 0.05 -24.38 -19.29
N VAL A 398 0.10 -25.45 -18.51
CA VAL A 398 -0.56 -25.56 -17.20
C VAL A 398 0.39 -25.23 -16.06
N GLN A 399 1.62 -25.74 -16.14
CA GLN A 399 2.68 -25.61 -15.14
C GLN A 399 3.98 -25.06 -15.80
N PRO A 400 3.99 -23.77 -16.17
CA PRO A 400 5.14 -23.16 -16.82
C PRO A 400 6.36 -23.08 -15.90
N PRO A 401 7.57 -22.96 -16.47
CA PRO A 401 8.80 -22.86 -15.70
C PRO A 401 8.82 -21.58 -14.85
N TRP A 402 9.33 -21.70 -13.63
CA TRP A 402 9.47 -20.60 -12.67
C TRP A 402 10.89 -20.06 -12.64
N ARG A 403 11.01 -18.76 -12.39
CA ARG A 403 12.29 -18.05 -12.31
C ARG A 403 12.20 -16.87 -11.36
N SER A 404 12.99 -16.91 -10.28
CA SER A 404 12.99 -15.88 -9.23
C SER A 404 13.17 -14.46 -9.77
N ARG A 405 14.09 -14.28 -10.72
CA ARG A 405 14.39 -12.98 -11.36
C ARG A 405 13.16 -12.33 -11.99
N TYR A 406 12.50 -13.03 -12.92
CA TYR A 406 11.38 -12.47 -13.68
C TYR A 406 10.14 -12.32 -12.80
N VAL A 407 9.80 -13.37 -12.04
CA VAL A 407 8.61 -13.37 -11.16
C VAL A 407 8.74 -12.30 -10.08
N GLY A 408 9.91 -12.21 -9.44
CA GLY A 408 10.17 -11.22 -8.39
C GLY A 408 10.16 -9.78 -8.93
N ARG A 409 10.71 -9.55 -10.13
CA ARG A 409 10.70 -8.21 -10.75
C ARG A 409 9.29 -7.79 -11.14
N PHE A 410 8.54 -8.64 -11.84
CA PHE A 410 7.17 -8.32 -12.23
C PHE A 410 6.26 -8.13 -11.02
N ALA A 411 6.34 -9.01 -10.02
CA ALA A 411 5.58 -8.89 -8.77
C ALA A 411 5.86 -7.56 -8.06
N ASN A 412 7.10 -7.05 -8.10
CA ASN A 412 7.42 -5.72 -7.55
C ASN A 412 6.79 -4.59 -8.34
N ILE A 413 6.89 -4.63 -9.67
CA ILE A 413 6.35 -3.60 -10.56
C ILE A 413 4.85 -3.43 -10.34
N VAL A 414 4.12 -4.53 -10.21
CA VAL A 414 2.65 -4.51 -10.03
C VAL A 414 2.22 -4.52 -8.56
N ALA A 415 3.17 -4.42 -7.62
CA ALA A 415 2.93 -4.54 -6.19
C ALA A 415 2.13 -5.80 -5.79
N TYR A 416 2.34 -6.92 -6.48
CA TYR A 416 1.69 -8.20 -6.22
C TYR A 416 2.11 -8.77 -4.86
N ARG A 417 1.16 -9.46 -4.23
CA ARG A 417 1.36 -10.11 -2.93
C ARG A 417 2.38 -11.25 -3.07
N ARG A 418 3.53 -11.11 -2.40
CA ARG A 418 4.55 -12.17 -2.28
C ARG A 418 4.14 -13.20 -1.25
N SER A 419 4.54 -14.46 -1.39
CA SER A 419 4.40 -15.50 -0.37
C SER A 419 5.22 -15.17 0.89
N GLU A 420 4.87 -15.77 2.04
CA GLU A 420 5.67 -15.57 3.27
C GLU A 420 7.08 -16.14 3.10
N PRO A 421 8.11 -15.59 3.78
CA PRO A 421 9.47 -16.15 3.71
C PRO A 421 9.56 -17.61 4.17
N SER A 422 8.66 -18.01 5.06
CA SER A 422 8.51 -19.39 5.57
C SER A 422 7.70 -20.29 4.63
N ALA A 423 7.21 -19.78 3.50
CA ALA A 423 6.35 -20.52 2.59
C ALA A 423 7.08 -21.74 1.99
N PRO A 424 6.40 -22.90 1.94
CA PRO A 424 6.89 -24.06 1.22
C PRO A 424 6.88 -23.79 -0.29
N ASP A 425 7.56 -24.65 -1.04
CA ASP A 425 7.79 -24.45 -2.48
C ASP A 425 6.45 -24.51 -3.24
N SER A 426 5.55 -25.39 -2.82
CA SER A 426 4.19 -25.47 -3.37
C SER A 426 3.42 -24.14 -3.28
N GLU A 427 3.47 -23.47 -2.13
CA GLU A 427 2.76 -22.20 -1.89
C GLU A 427 3.35 -21.05 -2.71
N VAL A 428 4.68 -21.01 -2.87
CA VAL A 428 5.36 -20.03 -3.73
C VAL A 428 4.97 -20.23 -5.19
N TYR A 429 4.98 -21.48 -5.67
CA TYR A 429 4.63 -21.80 -7.04
C TYR A 429 3.14 -21.57 -7.33
N ASP A 430 2.23 -21.92 -6.41
CA ASP A 430 0.80 -21.59 -6.50
C ASP A 430 0.55 -20.07 -6.57
N GLY A 431 1.36 -19.28 -5.85
CA GLY A 431 1.34 -17.82 -5.93
C GLY A 431 1.75 -17.30 -7.30
N PHE A 432 2.72 -17.94 -7.94
CA PHE A 432 3.15 -17.65 -9.31
C PHE A 432 2.08 -18.03 -10.34
N LEU A 433 1.48 -19.22 -10.26
CA LEU A 433 0.41 -19.61 -11.18
C LEU A 433 -0.77 -18.63 -11.10
N ALA A 434 -1.13 -18.19 -9.89
CA ALA A 434 -2.16 -17.19 -9.69
C ALA A 434 -1.81 -15.80 -10.27
N LEU A 435 -0.53 -15.42 -10.25
CA LEU A 435 -0.06 -14.19 -10.90
C LEU A 435 -0.23 -14.26 -12.42
N LEU A 436 0.07 -15.42 -13.02
CA LEU A 436 -0.16 -15.65 -14.44
C LEU A 436 -1.65 -15.58 -14.78
N ASP A 437 -2.51 -16.20 -13.97
CA ASP A 437 -3.96 -16.16 -14.17
C ASP A 437 -4.51 -14.73 -14.11
N LEU A 438 -3.95 -13.87 -13.25
CA LEU A 438 -4.30 -12.44 -13.23
C LEU A 438 -3.89 -11.71 -14.51
N VAL A 439 -2.70 -12.03 -15.06
CA VAL A 439 -2.25 -11.46 -16.33
C VAL A 439 -3.10 -11.94 -17.49
N LEU A 440 -3.49 -13.22 -17.51
CA LEU A 440 -4.43 -13.76 -18.49
C LEU A 440 -5.76 -13.00 -18.48
N ASP A 441 -6.37 -12.85 -17.31
CA ASP A 441 -7.66 -12.14 -17.20
C ASP A 441 -7.51 -10.64 -17.52
N LEU A 442 -6.41 -10.02 -17.12
CA LEU A 442 -6.10 -8.63 -17.48
C LEU A 442 -6.03 -8.43 -19.00
N MET A 443 -5.22 -9.25 -19.68
CA MET A 443 -5.03 -9.14 -21.13
C MET A 443 -6.32 -9.46 -21.90
N HIS A 444 -7.11 -10.43 -21.42
CA HIS A 444 -8.43 -10.71 -21.97
C HIS A 444 -9.36 -9.49 -21.87
N ARG A 445 -9.45 -8.86 -20.70
CA ARG A 445 -10.29 -7.66 -20.47
C ARG A 445 -9.86 -6.45 -21.28
N ARG A 446 -8.60 -6.39 -21.71
CA ARG A 446 -8.09 -5.31 -22.55
C ARG A 446 -8.14 -5.61 -24.06
N GLY A 447 -8.67 -6.75 -24.46
CA GLY A 447 -8.89 -7.10 -25.87
C GLY A 447 -7.68 -7.77 -26.56
N THR A 448 -6.66 -8.15 -25.81
CA THR A 448 -5.44 -8.81 -26.30
C THR A 448 -5.24 -10.18 -25.63
N PRO A 449 -6.21 -11.12 -25.76
CA PRO A 449 -6.18 -12.37 -25.00
C PRO A 449 -4.96 -13.23 -25.34
N LEU A 450 -4.36 -13.80 -24.30
CA LEU A 450 -3.27 -14.78 -24.40
C LEU A 450 -3.85 -16.20 -24.39
N ARG A 451 -3.12 -17.18 -24.94
CA ARG A 451 -3.64 -18.55 -25.08
C ARG A 451 -3.74 -19.30 -23.76
N ASP A 452 -2.69 -19.20 -22.94
CA ASP A 452 -2.55 -19.95 -21.69
C ASP A 452 -1.43 -19.36 -20.81
N ARG A 453 -1.14 -20.02 -19.68
CA ARG A 453 -0.14 -19.53 -18.72
C ARG A 453 1.28 -19.49 -19.29
N LEU A 454 1.60 -20.28 -20.31
CA LEU A 454 2.93 -20.25 -20.93
C LEU A 454 3.14 -18.96 -21.72
N ASP A 455 2.11 -18.48 -22.41
CA ASP A 455 2.13 -17.17 -23.07
C ASP A 455 2.24 -16.03 -22.04
N ALA A 456 1.44 -16.07 -20.97
CA ALA A 456 1.52 -15.08 -19.89
C ALA A 456 2.92 -15.05 -19.25
N GLN A 457 3.50 -16.23 -19.02
CA GLN A 457 4.86 -16.35 -18.50
C GLN A 457 5.89 -15.77 -19.47
N GLY A 458 5.80 -16.12 -20.76
CA GLY A 458 6.70 -15.62 -21.80
C GLY A 458 6.64 -14.10 -21.91
N LEU A 459 5.43 -13.55 -22.04
CA LEU A 459 5.21 -12.11 -22.13
C LEU A 459 5.78 -11.36 -20.93
N ILE A 460 5.60 -11.86 -19.71
CA ILE A 460 6.20 -11.27 -18.51
C ILE A 460 7.73 -11.27 -18.61
N TRP A 461 8.35 -12.39 -18.99
CA TRP A 461 9.81 -12.49 -19.07
C TRP A 461 10.38 -11.50 -20.07
N THR A 462 9.77 -11.41 -21.25
CA THR A 462 10.17 -10.47 -22.29
C THR A 462 9.95 -9.02 -21.84
N ALA A 463 8.77 -8.69 -21.32
CA ALA A 463 8.44 -7.34 -20.88
C ALA A 463 9.38 -6.83 -19.79
N VAL A 464 9.78 -7.68 -18.83
CA VAL A 464 10.59 -7.21 -17.69
C VAL A 464 12.09 -7.31 -17.90
N ASP A 465 12.60 -8.07 -18.87
CA ASP A 465 14.03 -8.40 -18.96
C ASP A 465 14.63 -8.45 -20.37
N ALA A 466 13.84 -8.42 -21.45
CA ALA A 466 14.40 -8.43 -22.80
C ALA A 466 15.37 -7.26 -23.01
N ALA A 467 16.56 -7.53 -23.52
CA ALA A 467 17.59 -6.52 -23.75
C ALA A 467 17.13 -5.48 -24.77
N GLU A 468 16.44 -5.93 -25.82
CA GLU A 468 15.86 -5.13 -26.88
C GLU A 468 14.45 -5.67 -27.18
N VAL A 469 13.57 -4.80 -27.69
CA VAL A 469 12.25 -5.21 -28.19
C VAL A 469 12.20 -4.83 -29.67
N PRO A 470 11.87 -5.76 -30.58
CA PRO A 470 11.89 -5.47 -32.01
C PRO A 470 11.06 -4.23 -32.37
N GLY A 471 11.64 -3.34 -33.17
CA GLY A 471 10.97 -2.11 -33.62
C GLY A 471 10.85 -1.00 -32.56
N SER A 472 11.42 -1.16 -31.36
CA SER A 472 11.41 -0.09 -30.34
C SER A 472 12.37 1.04 -30.69
N THR A 473 11.92 2.28 -30.55
CA THR A 473 12.78 3.48 -30.59
C THR A 473 13.63 3.59 -29.32
N PRO A 474 14.74 4.34 -29.32
CA PRO A 474 15.53 4.60 -28.11
C PRO A 474 14.70 5.19 -26.97
N ALA A 475 13.76 6.09 -27.26
CA ALA A 475 12.87 6.69 -26.27
C ALA A 475 11.90 5.67 -25.64
N GLU A 476 11.31 4.77 -26.45
CA GLU A 476 10.48 3.66 -25.93
C GLU A 476 11.30 2.71 -25.06
N LEU A 477 12.53 2.40 -25.47
CA LEU A 477 13.42 1.54 -24.69
C LEU A 477 13.81 2.18 -23.35
N ASP A 478 14.12 3.48 -23.34
CA ASP A 478 14.42 4.23 -22.11
C ASP A 478 13.21 4.27 -21.17
N ALA A 479 12.01 4.49 -21.72
CA ALA A 479 10.75 4.45 -20.96
C ALA A 479 10.49 3.04 -20.37
N LEU A 480 10.73 1.98 -21.15
CA LEU A 480 10.60 0.59 -20.70
C LEU A 480 11.59 0.28 -19.58
N LEU A 481 12.85 0.70 -19.72
CA LEU A 481 13.89 0.54 -18.70
C LEU A 481 13.57 1.33 -17.42
N ALA A 482 12.99 2.52 -17.54
CA ALA A 482 12.50 3.30 -16.41
C ALA A 482 11.37 2.57 -15.67
N TRP A 483 10.37 2.05 -16.39
CA TRP A 483 9.27 1.27 -15.82
C TRP A 483 9.76 -0.01 -15.14
N ARG A 484 10.69 -0.75 -15.76
CA ARG A 484 11.33 -1.94 -15.17
C ARG A 484 12.07 -1.66 -13.86
N LYS A 485 12.54 -0.42 -13.67
CA LYS A 485 13.17 0.07 -12.43
C LYS A 485 12.15 0.58 -11.39
N GLY A 486 10.86 0.45 -11.66
CA GLY A 486 9.77 0.87 -10.78
C GLY A 486 9.33 2.32 -10.94
N LYS A 487 9.84 3.05 -11.94
CA LYS A 487 9.35 4.42 -12.22
C LYS A 487 7.93 4.37 -12.81
N HIS A 488 7.15 5.40 -12.54
CA HIS A 488 5.76 5.52 -13.00
C HIS A 488 5.69 6.07 -14.44
N VAL A 489 6.22 5.30 -15.39
CA VAL A 489 6.29 5.68 -16.82
C VAL A 489 5.38 4.78 -17.65
N ASP A 490 4.69 5.39 -18.62
CA ASP A 490 3.81 4.71 -19.57
C ASP A 490 4.51 4.43 -20.91
N PRO A 491 4.06 3.42 -21.68
CA PRO A 491 4.55 3.24 -23.04
C PRO A 491 4.15 4.44 -23.90
N PRO A 492 5.06 4.95 -24.75
CA PRO A 492 4.73 5.97 -25.74
C PRO A 492 3.64 5.50 -26.70
N SER A 493 2.65 6.35 -27.01
CA SER A 493 1.58 6.02 -27.96
C SER A 493 2.14 5.85 -29.38
N ALA A 494 1.71 4.81 -30.11
CA ALA A 494 2.02 4.64 -31.53
C ALA A 494 1.31 5.72 -32.40
N PRO A 495 1.93 6.22 -33.47
CA PRO A 495 1.31 7.18 -34.38
C PRO A 495 0.34 6.48 -35.33
N THR A 496 -0.94 6.86 -35.34
CA THR A 496 -1.93 6.42 -36.33
C THR A 496 -1.76 7.17 -37.66
N ALA A 497 -1.83 6.43 -38.78
CA ALA A 497 -1.74 6.93 -40.16
C ALA A 497 -3.06 7.57 -40.67
N PRO A 498 -3.03 8.37 -41.76
CA PRO A 498 -3.96 9.47 -41.97
C PRO A 498 -5.14 9.12 -42.90
N ASP A 499 -6.35 9.53 -42.51
CA ASP A 499 -7.48 9.77 -43.41
C ASP A 499 -7.90 11.25 -43.27
N GLY A 500 -7.81 12.01 -44.37
CA GLY A 500 -7.94 13.47 -44.41
C GLY A 500 -9.37 14.01 -44.65
N PRO A 501 -9.54 15.23 -45.19
CA PRO A 501 -8.64 16.38 -45.15
C PRO A 501 -8.96 17.23 -43.92
N GLU A 502 -8.07 17.20 -42.93
CA GLU A 502 -8.08 18.21 -41.88
C GLU A 502 -7.66 19.54 -42.50
N THR A 503 -8.53 20.53 -42.34
CA THR A 503 -8.18 21.93 -42.45
C THR A 503 -6.93 22.16 -41.62
N THR A 504 -5.87 22.59 -42.31
CA THR A 504 -4.58 22.94 -41.75
C THR A 504 -4.74 23.79 -40.49
N ASP A 505 -4.44 23.20 -39.34
CA ASP A 505 -4.02 23.96 -38.16
C ASP A 505 -2.50 23.74 -38.00
N PRO A 506 -1.67 24.75 -38.32
CA PRO A 506 -0.24 24.70 -38.10
C PRO A 506 0.06 25.12 -36.65
N THR A 507 0.65 24.23 -35.85
CA THR A 507 1.50 24.47 -34.65
C THR A 507 1.62 23.10 -33.94
N ALA A 508 2.77 22.48 -33.66
CA ALA A 508 4.04 23.02 -33.20
C ALA A 508 3.82 24.20 -32.25
N THR A 509 3.25 23.92 -31.09
CA THR A 509 3.64 24.66 -29.89
C THR A 509 4.96 24.00 -29.45
N ASP A 510 6.14 24.58 -29.69
CA ASP A 510 6.61 25.74 -28.94
C ASP A 510 5.74 25.90 -27.71
N ALA A 511 6.08 25.21 -26.61
CA ALA A 511 5.52 25.61 -25.33
C ALA A 511 5.72 27.13 -25.28
N PRO A 512 4.65 27.94 -25.23
CA PRO A 512 4.84 29.36 -25.11
C PRO A 512 5.67 29.52 -23.84
N VAL A 513 6.79 30.22 -23.96
CA VAL A 513 7.21 31.09 -22.86
C VAL A 513 5.93 31.83 -22.52
N THR A 514 5.31 31.50 -21.39
CA THR A 514 4.02 32.06 -21.02
C THR A 514 4.23 33.55 -20.85
N ASP A 515 3.80 34.33 -21.85
CA ASP A 515 3.50 35.76 -21.72
C ASP A 515 2.19 35.95 -20.89
N GLU A 516 1.76 34.90 -20.16
CA GLU A 516 0.72 34.96 -19.14
C GLU A 516 1.21 35.92 -18.05
N SER A 517 0.53 37.05 -17.87
CA SER A 517 0.89 37.98 -16.81
C SER A 517 0.59 37.38 -15.43
N LEU A 518 1.19 37.93 -14.37
CA LEU A 518 0.85 37.53 -13.01
C LEU A 518 -0.66 37.71 -12.71
N ALA A 519 -1.27 38.74 -13.30
CA ALA A 519 -2.71 39.00 -13.22
C ALA A 519 -3.54 37.88 -13.85
N ASP A 520 -3.12 37.34 -15.01
CA ASP A 520 -3.82 36.24 -15.68
C ASP A 520 -3.74 34.95 -14.84
N LEU A 521 -2.57 34.66 -14.26
CA LEU A 521 -2.38 33.55 -13.34
C LEU A 521 -3.29 33.70 -12.11
N ALA A 522 -3.31 34.88 -11.50
CA ALA A 522 -4.15 35.17 -10.33
C ALA A 522 -5.63 34.94 -10.64
N HIS A 523 -6.11 35.47 -11.76
CA HIS A 523 -7.48 35.28 -12.23
C HIS A 523 -7.82 33.80 -12.45
N ARG A 524 -6.91 33.03 -13.07
CA ARG A 524 -7.07 31.59 -13.31
C ARG A 524 -7.11 30.78 -12.01
N LEU A 525 -6.37 31.20 -10.98
CA LEU A 525 -6.35 30.57 -9.66
C LEU A 525 -7.49 31.05 -8.75
N HIS A 526 -8.31 32.01 -9.21
CA HIS A 526 -9.32 32.69 -8.40
C HIS A 526 -8.74 33.36 -7.15
N LEU A 527 -7.52 33.90 -7.27
CA LEU A 527 -6.80 34.61 -6.22
C LEU A 527 -6.62 36.08 -6.62
N ASP A 528 -6.40 36.94 -5.63
CA ASP A 528 -6.06 38.34 -5.88
C ASP A 528 -4.62 38.45 -6.41
N GLU A 529 -4.41 39.31 -7.42
CA GLU A 529 -3.08 39.57 -7.99
C GLU A 529 -2.09 40.04 -6.93
N SER A 530 -2.52 40.88 -5.98
CA SER A 530 -1.67 41.37 -4.88
C SER A 530 -1.13 40.26 -3.98
N PHE A 531 -1.86 39.15 -3.85
CA PHE A 531 -1.39 38.00 -3.08
C PHE A 531 -0.28 37.25 -3.80
N LEU A 532 -0.43 36.97 -5.10
CA LEU A 532 0.65 36.35 -5.88
C LEU A 532 1.85 37.29 -6.06
N GLN A 533 1.61 38.60 -6.15
CA GLN A 533 2.67 39.61 -6.15
C GLN A 533 3.48 39.57 -4.86
N THR A 534 2.82 39.42 -3.71
CA THR A 534 3.51 39.24 -2.41
C THR A 534 4.33 37.95 -2.41
N VAL A 535 3.79 36.84 -2.96
CA VAL A 535 4.53 35.57 -3.08
C VAL A 535 5.77 35.74 -3.96
N ASP A 536 5.66 36.45 -5.10
CA ASP A 536 6.78 36.75 -5.98
C ASP A 536 7.85 37.56 -5.26
N GLU A 537 7.47 38.67 -4.63
CA GLU A 537 8.40 39.52 -3.87
C GLU A 537 9.15 38.75 -2.78
N LEU A 538 8.45 37.88 -2.04
CA LEU A 538 9.07 37.02 -1.02
C LEU A 538 10.04 36.00 -1.62
N LEU A 539 9.71 35.45 -2.79
CA LEU A 539 10.58 34.52 -3.52
C LEU A 539 11.78 35.25 -4.14
N GLN A 540 11.63 36.47 -4.63
CA GLN A 540 12.75 37.27 -5.12
C GLN A 540 13.70 37.71 -3.99
N ASP A 541 13.17 38.00 -2.79
CA ASP A 541 13.99 38.37 -1.62
C ASP A 541 14.75 37.17 -1.02
N ARG A 542 14.07 36.02 -0.87
CA ARG A 542 14.61 34.88 -0.12
C ARG A 542 14.95 33.65 -0.95
N ASN A 543 14.56 33.60 -2.22
CA ASN A 543 14.59 32.39 -3.07
C ASN A 543 13.81 31.19 -2.53
N GLN A 544 13.09 31.33 -1.41
CA GLN A 544 12.31 30.25 -0.83
C GLN A 544 11.13 30.71 0.03
N VAL A 545 10.01 30.00 -0.12
CA VAL A 545 8.75 30.28 0.58
C VAL A 545 8.12 28.98 1.07
N ILE A 546 7.35 29.03 2.15
CA ILE A 546 6.52 27.94 2.65
C ILE A 546 5.07 28.39 2.67
N PHE A 547 4.21 27.64 1.99
CA PHE A 547 2.77 27.77 2.08
C PHE A 547 2.27 26.92 3.24
N THR A 548 1.69 27.57 4.25
CA THR A 548 1.15 26.92 5.46
C THR A 548 -0.35 27.15 5.55
N GLY A 549 -1.11 26.16 5.99
CA GLY A 549 -2.55 26.29 6.17
C GLY A 549 -3.24 24.95 6.35
N SER A 550 -4.53 24.96 6.62
CA SER A 550 -5.30 23.73 6.81
C SER A 550 -5.40 22.89 5.52
N PRO A 551 -5.74 21.59 5.62
CA PRO A 551 -5.93 20.75 4.44
C PRO A 551 -7.03 21.30 3.51
N GLY A 552 -6.86 21.11 2.19
CA GLY A 552 -7.86 21.51 1.20
C GLY A 552 -7.91 23.01 0.88
N THR A 553 -6.89 23.79 1.25
CA THR A 553 -6.77 25.22 0.90
C THR A 553 -6.05 25.49 -0.43
N GLY A 554 -5.70 24.46 -1.18
CA GLY A 554 -5.10 24.61 -2.51
C GLY A 554 -3.59 24.91 -2.54
N LYS A 555 -2.88 24.87 -1.41
CA LYS A 555 -1.42 25.15 -1.29
C LYS A 555 -0.56 24.48 -2.37
N THR A 556 -0.67 23.16 -2.51
CA THR A 556 0.13 22.38 -3.48
C THR A 556 -0.26 22.69 -4.93
N TYR A 557 -1.54 22.99 -5.17
CA TYR A 557 -2.00 23.41 -6.49
C TYR A 557 -1.40 24.77 -6.87
N VAL A 558 -1.56 25.78 -6.01
CA VAL A 558 -1.01 27.13 -6.21
C VAL A 558 0.51 27.08 -6.34
N ALA A 559 1.21 26.31 -5.50
CA ALA A 559 2.67 26.13 -5.59
C ALA A 559 3.11 25.59 -6.96
N ARG A 560 2.38 24.63 -7.52
CA ARG A 560 2.70 24.03 -8.82
C ARG A 560 2.43 25.00 -9.98
N GLU A 561 1.26 25.63 -9.99
CA GLU A 561 0.87 26.55 -11.07
C GLU A 561 1.78 27.78 -11.08
N TYR A 562 2.09 28.32 -9.89
CA TYR A 562 3.05 29.41 -9.72
C TYR A 562 4.47 28.99 -10.14
N ALA A 563 4.93 27.80 -9.75
CA ALA A 563 6.25 27.30 -10.16
C ALA A 563 6.38 27.22 -11.68
N GLN A 564 5.36 26.70 -12.37
CA GLN A 564 5.36 26.60 -13.83
C GLN A 564 5.35 27.97 -14.51
N TRP A 565 4.56 28.93 -13.98
CA TRP A 565 4.55 30.31 -14.45
C TRP A 565 5.93 30.97 -14.28
N LEU A 566 6.51 30.91 -13.08
CA LEU A 566 7.81 31.52 -12.78
C LEU A 566 8.95 30.89 -13.59
N ALA A 567 8.94 29.57 -13.75
CA ALA A 567 9.96 28.87 -14.52
C ALA A 567 9.75 29.03 -16.03
N GLY A 568 8.53 29.28 -16.50
CA GLY A 568 8.15 29.37 -17.91
C GLY A 568 8.24 28.04 -18.68
N SER A 569 8.52 26.92 -18.02
CA SER A 569 8.49 25.57 -18.59
C SER A 569 8.33 24.50 -17.51
N PRO A 570 7.49 23.48 -17.72
CA PRO A 570 7.39 22.34 -16.82
C PRO A 570 8.70 21.58 -16.59
N ASP A 571 9.62 21.55 -17.56
CA ASP A 571 10.90 20.82 -17.46
C ASP A 571 11.88 21.48 -16.49
N ARG A 572 11.66 22.75 -16.16
CA ARG A 572 12.43 23.51 -15.16
C ARG A 572 11.81 23.45 -13.76
N CYS A 573 10.72 22.69 -13.61
CA CYS A 573 10.04 22.47 -12.35
C CYS A 573 10.17 21.02 -11.89
N GLN A 574 10.50 20.83 -10.62
CA GLN A 574 10.48 19.50 -10.01
C GLN A 574 9.62 19.52 -8.76
N ILE A 575 8.87 18.45 -8.51
CA ILE A 575 8.03 18.30 -7.31
C ILE A 575 8.50 17.05 -6.57
N VAL A 576 8.69 17.20 -5.26
CA VAL A 576 9.02 16.11 -4.35
C VAL A 576 8.13 16.21 -3.11
N GLN A 577 7.60 15.08 -2.66
CA GLN A 577 6.78 15.03 -1.46
C GLN A 577 7.57 14.33 -0.34
N LEU A 578 7.71 14.97 0.82
CA LEU A 578 8.40 14.37 1.96
C LEU A 578 7.49 13.39 2.71
N HIS A 579 8.10 12.34 3.23
CA HIS A 579 7.48 11.37 4.13
C HIS A 579 8.45 11.01 5.27
N PRO A 580 8.00 10.39 6.38
CA PRO A 580 8.85 10.17 7.55
C PRO A 580 10.15 9.39 7.30
N SER A 581 10.18 8.53 6.27
CA SER A 581 11.38 7.79 5.86
C SER A 581 12.25 8.49 4.81
N TYR A 582 11.93 9.72 4.39
CA TYR A 582 12.67 10.46 3.37
C TYR A 582 13.90 11.08 4.04
N GLY A 583 15.10 10.74 3.54
CA GLY A 583 16.37 11.17 4.11
C GLY A 583 17.20 12.06 3.19
N TYR A 584 18.41 12.37 3.63
CA TYR A 584 19.40 13.11 2.86
C TYR A 584 19.75 12.35 1.57
N GLU A 585 19.86 11.02 1.67
CA GLU A 585 20.26 10.12 0.59
C GLU A 585 19.28 10.09 -0.59
N GLU A 586 18.02 10.45 -0.35
CA GLU A 586 16.98 10.56 -1.36
C GLU A 586 16.78 11.98 -1.88
N PHE A 587 17.28 13.00 -1.16
CA PHE A 587 17.05 14.40 -1.47
C PHE A 587 18.22 15.08 -2.17
N VAL A 588 19.43 14.81 -1.68
CA VAL A 588 20.68 15.45 -2.11
C VAL A 588 21.53 14.47 -2.91
N GLU A 589 22.05 13.42 -2.26
CA GLU A 589 22.75 12.32 -2.92
C GLU A 589 22.95 11.13 -1.97
N GLY A 590 23.02 9.92 -2.50
CA GLY A 590 23.30 8.73 -1.71
C GLY A 590 23.70 7.52 -2.52
N TYR A 591 24.44 6.61 -1.88
CA TYR A 591 24.83 5.34 -2.50
C TYR A 591 23.61 4.43 -2.69
N ARG A 592 23.52 3.83 -3.87
CA ARG A 592 22.51 2.83 -4.23
C ARG A 592 23.18 1.54 -4.68
N PRO A 593 22.70 0.37 -4.24
CA PRO A 593 23.27 -0.89 -4.62
C PRO A 593 23.09 -1.15 -6.13
N GLN A 594 24.15 -1.62 -6.79
CA GLN A 594 24.19 -2.08 -8.17
C GLN A 594 24.92 -3.44 -8.22
N GLN A 595 24.82 -4.17 -9.34
CA GLN A 595 25.34 -5.54 -9.45
C GLN A 595 26.83 -5.69 -9.07
N ASP A 596 27.65 -4.64 -9.25
CA ASP A 596 29.10 -4.65 -8.97
C ASP A 596 29.53 -3.63 -7.89
N GLY A 597 28.63 -3.25 -6.97
CA GLY A 597 28.97 -2.40 -5.83
C GLY A 597 27.92 -1.34 -5.51
N TYR A 598 28.38 -0.14 -5.15
CA TYR A 598 27.52 0.99 -4.83
C TYR A 598 27.76 2.12 -5.84
N VAL A 599 26.69 2.67 -6.41
CA VAL A 599 26.75 3.85 -7.26
C VAL A 599 26.17 5.04 -6.52
N LEU A 600 26.89 6.15 -6.50
CA LEU A 600 26.37 7.40 -5.97
C LEU A 600 25.30 7.94 -6.92
N ARG A 601 24.12 8.26 -6.38
CA ARG A 601 22.99 8.81 -7.14
C ARG A 601 22.60 10.16 -6.57
N GLU A 602 22.33 11.10 -7.46
CA GLU A 602 21.86 12.44 -7.12
C GLU A 602 20.37 12.42 -6.81
N GLY A 603 20.00 13.13 -5.76
CA GLY A 603 18.61 13.38 -5.41
C GLY A 603 18.05 14.60 -6.15
N PRO A 604 16.74 14.85 -6.00
CA PRO A 604 16.02 15.95 -6.64
C PRO A 604 16.69 17.32 -6.50
N LEU A 605 17.14 17.69 -5.29
CA LEU A 605 17.71 19.01 -5.05
C LEU A 605 19.03 19.20 -5.81
N LYS A 606 19.92 18.20 -5.77
CA LYS A 606 21.20 18.26 -6.48
C LYS A 606 21.00 18.25 -8.00
N SER A 607 20.08 17.42 -8.49
CA SER A 607 19.77 17.33 -9.93
C SER A 607 19.23 18.66 -10.48
N ILE A 608 18.25 19.28 -9.83
CA ILE A 608 17.67 20.54 -10.31
C ILE A 608 18.63 21.72 -10.12
N ALA A 609 19.44 21.74 -9.05
CA ALA A 609 20.48 22.74 -8.86
C ALA A 609 21.53 22.67 -9.97
N ARG A 610 21.95 21.46 -10.39
CA ARG A 610 22.87 21.34 -11.52
C ARG A 610 22.26 21.85 -12.83
N ALA A 611 20.98 21.55 -13.07
CA ALA A 611 20.27 22.04 -14.25
C ALA A 611 20.19 23.58 -14.24
N ALA A 612 19.84 24.18 -13.10
CA ALA A 612 19.80 25.63 -12.91
C ALA A 612 21.16 26.30 -13.10
N ALA A 613 22.24 25.68 -12.59
CA ALA A 613 23.60 26.19 -12.78
C ALA A 613 24.05 26.16 -14.24
N ALA A 614 23.61 25.16 -15.01
CA ALA A 614 23.93 25.03 -16.44
C ALA A 614 23.14 26.02 -17.32
N ASP A 615 22.05 26.60 -16.79
CA ASP A 615 21.17 27.52 -17.49
C ASP A 615 20.81 28.74 -16.62
N PRO A 616 21.76 29.68 -16.40
CA PRO A 616 21.55 30.84 -15.53
C PRO A 616 20.52 31.86 -16.06
N ALA A 617 20.10 31.73 -17.32
CA ALA A 617 19.18 32.66 -17.97
C ALA A 617 17.71 32.40 -17.59
N HIS A 618 17.40 31.23 -17.05
CA HIS A 618 16.03 30.83 -16.72
C HIS A 618 15.89 30.44 -15.24
N SER A 619 14.69 30.65 -14.70
CA SER A 619 14.33 30.24 -13.35
C SER A 619 14.01 28.75 -13.28
N TYR A 620 14.47 28.10 -12.21
CA TYR A 620 14.15 26.71 -11.87
C TYR A 620 13.45 26.66 -10.53
N VAL A 621 12.47 25.77 -10.38
CA VAL A 621 11.67 25.72 -9.15
C VAL A 621 11.55 24.29 -8.63
N LEU A 622 11.92 24.08 -7.36
CA LEU A 622 11.67 22.83 -6.65
C LEU A 622 10.54 23.02 -5.65
N VAL A 623 9.42 22.34 -5.89
CA VAL A 623 8.30 22.27 -4.96
C VAL A 623 8.52 21.11 -4.00
N VAL A 624 8.59 21.41 -2.70
CA VAL A 624 8.75 20.43 -1.62
C VAL A 624 7.43 20.31 -0.87
N ASP A 625 6.62 19.35 -1.28
CA ASP A 625 5.30 19.11 -0.71
C ASP A 625 5.40 18.38 0.63
N GLU A 626 4.52 18.71 1.57
CA GLU A 626 4.46 18.09 2.89
C GLU A 626 5.79 18.21 3.67
N LEU A 627 6.42 19.38 3.61
CA LEU A 627 7.76 19.66 4.15
C LEU A 627 7.91 19.30 5.64
N ASN A 628 6.84 19.43 6.42
CA ASN A 628 6.85 19.05 7.83
C ASN A 628 6.87 17.53 8.05
N ARG A 629 6.36 16.70 7.12
CA ARG A 629 6.20 15.24 7.29
C ARG A 629 7.50 14.46 7.36
N GLY A 630 8.64 15.07 7.02
CA GLY A 630 9.98 14.55 7.22
C GLY A 630 10.79 15.40 8.20
N ASN A 631 11.94 14.90 8.66
CA ASN A 631 12.89 15.74 9.39
C ASN A 631 13.63 16.63 8.39
N ALA A 632 13.06 17.80 8.09
CA ALA A 632 13.61 18.73 7.11
C ALA A 632 15.09 19.07 7.38
N ALA A 633 15.50 19.30 8.63
CA ALA A 633 16.90 19.57 8.95
C ALA A 633 17.83 18.40 8.54
N ARG A 634 17.41 17.15 8.77
CA ARG A 634 18.14 15.97 8.33
C ARG A 634 18.14 15.81 6.80
N VAL A 635 17.03 16.12 6.14
CA VAL A 635 16.85 15.99 4.69
C VAL A 635 17.77 16.97 3.94
N PHE A 636 17.89 18.21 4.41
CA PHE A 636 18.77 19.20 3.81
C PHE A 636 20.26 19.01 4.19
N GLY A 637 20.57 18.36 5.32
CA GLY A 637 21.95 18.05 5.72
C GLY A 637 22.85 19.28 5.79
N GLU A 638 23.98 19.27 5.09
CA GLU A 638 24.92 20.38 4.94
C GLU A 638 24.37 21.53 4.08
N LEU A 639 23.41 21.25 3.19
CA LEU A 639 22.76 22.26 2.34
C LEU A 639 21.83 23.18 3.14
N TYR A 640 21.61 22.83 4.41
CA TYR A 640 20.92 23.66 5.38
C TYR A 640 21.54 25.06 5.51
N LEU A 641 22.87 25.18 5.41
CA LEU A 641 23.58 26.46 5.42
C LEU A 641 23.34 27.24 4.12
N LEU A 642 23.32 26.54 2.99
CA LEU A 642 23.27 27.14 1.65
C LEU A 642 21.94 27.80 1.33
N LEU A 643 20.87 27.49 2.07
CA LEU A 643 19.61 28.22 2.00
C LEU A 643 19.79 29.72 2.35
N GLU A 644 20.76 30.06 3.18
CA GLU A 644 21.07 31.45 3.58
C GLU A 644 22.30 31.98 2.83
N TYR A 645 23.29 31.13 2.57
CA TYR A 645 24.57 31.50 1.92
C TYR A 645 24.72 30.80 0.58
N ARG A 646 23.83 31.09 -0.36
CA ARG A 646 23.73 30.41 -1.67
C ARG A 646 25.00 30.48 -2.53
N GLY A 647 25.81 31.53 -2.35
CA GLY A 647 27.07 31.74 -3.08
C GLY A 647 28.30 31.09 -2.43
N ASP A 648 28.15 30.47 -1.26
CA ASP A 648 29.24 29.77 -0.58
C ASP A 648 29.26 28.29 -0.98
N ASP A 649 30.45 27.70 -1.08
CA ASP A 649 30.60 26.27 -1.34
C ASP A 649 30.47 25.46 -0.03
N ALA A 650 29.57 24.46 -0.02
CA ALA A 650 29.59 23.38 0.95
C ALA A 650 30.16 22.11 0.29
N ARG A 651 30.96 21.33 1.03
CA ARG A 651 31.39 20.01 0.55
C ARG A 651 30.34 18.95 0.87
N LEU A 652 29.91 18.20 -0.14
CA LEU A 652 28.90 17.16 0.02
C LEU A 652 29.44 15.92 0.75
N MET A 653 28.61 15.30 1.59
CA MET A 653 29.01 14.19 2.47
C MET A 653 29.48 12.93 1.72
N TYR A 654 28.91 12.62 0.55
CA TYR A 654 29.21 11.36 -0.15
C TYR A 654 30.19 11.52 -1.32
N SER A 655 30.01 12.56 -2.15
CA SER A 655 30.87 12.86 -3.30
C SER A 655 32.14 13.63 -2.93
N ASP A 656 32.16 14.30 -1.77
CA ASP A 656 33.23 15.24 -1.37
C ASP A 656 33.43 16.38 -2.39
N GLU A 657 32.44 16.64 -3.25
CA GLU A 657 32.48 17.72 -4.25
C GLU A 657 31.99 19.05 -3.63
N PRO A 658 32.55 20.19 -4.05
CA PRO A 658 32.00 21.49 -3.71
C PRO A 658 30.65 21.68 -4.39
N PHE A 659 29.66 22.15 -3.64
CA PHE A 659 28.30 22.36 -4.10
C PHE A 659 27.75 23.66 -3.49
N HIS A 660 27.08 24.45 -4.32
CA HIS A 660 26.35 25.66 -3.93
C HIS A 660 24.96 25.67 -4.57
N LEU A 661 24.03 26.45 -4.02
CA LEU A 661 22.68 26.57 -4.57
C LEU A 661 22.63 27.74 -5.57
N PRO A 662 22.29 27.52 -6.84
CA PRO A 662 22.24 28.61 -7.82
C PRO A 662 21.23 29.71 -7.44
N ALA A 663 21.52 30.95 -7.83
CA ALA A 663 20.66 32.10 -7.55
C ALA A 663 19.31 32.03 -8.29
N ASN A 664 19.27 31.33 -9.44
CA ASN A 664 18.07 31.11 -10.24
C ASN A 664 17.25 29.87 -9.82
N LEU A 665 17.59 29.23 -8.70
CA LEU A 665 16.82 28.11 -8.14
C LEU A 665 15.92 28.58 -6.99
N TYR A 666 14.60 28.43 -7.14
CA TYR A 666 13.62 28.78 -6.12
C TYR A 666 13.04 27.52 -5.45
N LEU A 667 12.76 27.61 -4.14
CA LEU A 667 12.15 26.51 -3.38
C LEU A 667 10.76 26.92 -2.88
N ILE A 668 9.74 26.11 -3.16
CA ILE A 668 8.38 26.32 -2.65
C ILE A 668 7.99 25.13 -1.78
N GLY A 669 7.96 25.32 -0.47
CA GLY A 669 7.48 24.33 0.48
C GLY A 669 5.97 24.40 0.66
N THR A 670 5.31 23.27 0.89
CA THR A 670 3.94 23.26 1.43
C THR A 670 3.93 22.52 2.77
N MET A 671 3.09 22.97 3.70
CA MET A 671 2.89 22.27 4.96
C MET A 671 1.46 22.40 5.47
N ASN A 672 0.95 21.31 6.04
CA ASN A 672 -0.32 21.33 6.76
C ASN A 672 -0.09 21.78 8.21
N SER A 673 -0.79 22.84 8.64
CA SER A 673 -0.72 23.35 10.01
C SER A 673 -1.50 22.50 11.02
N ALA A 674 -2.44 21.68 10.55
CA ALA A 674 -3.25 20.74 11.34
C ALA A 674 -2.46 19.55 11.91
N ASP A 675 -1.35 19.19 11.27
CA ASP A 675 -0.57 17.98 11.56
C ASP A 675 0.27 18.16 12.83
N ARG A 676 -0.38 18.11 14.00
CA ARG A 676 0.26 18.27 15.33
C ARG A 676 1.17 17.09 15.74
N SER A 677 1.13 15.97 15.01
CA SER A 677 1.88 14.73 15.29
C SER A 677 3.20 14.58 14.52
N ILE A 678 3.69 15.67 13.92
CA ILE A 678 4.77 15.68 12.94
C ILE A 678 5.94 16.53 13.46
N ALA A 679 7.18 16.27 12.99
CA ALA A 679 8.37 17.00 13.43
C ALA A 679 8.15 18.53 13.29
N LEU A 680 8.20 19.25 14.40
CA LEU A 680 8.16 20.70 14.41
C LEU A 680 9.31 21.23 13.54
N LEU A 681 8.98 22.10 12.57
CA LEU A 681 10.01 22.76 11.76
C LEU A 681 10.93 23.53 12.70
N ASP A 682 12.23 23.22 12.68
CA ASP A 682 13.21 23.87 13.55
C ASP A 682 13.24 25.39 13.32
N SER A 683 13.51 26.12 14.39
CA SER A 683 13.70 27.57 14.44
C SER A 683 14.64 28.10 13.35
N ALA A 684 15.68 27.34 12.99
CA ALA A 684 16.63 27.74 11.94
C ALA A 684 16.03 27.64 10.51
N LEU A 685 15.16 26.66 10.22
CA LEU A 685 14.40 26.65 8.95
C LEU A 685 13.39 27.79 8.91
N ARG A 686 12.70 28.05 10.03
CA ARG A 686 11.75 29.16 10.11
C ARG A 686 12.39 30.51 9.78
N ARG A 687 13.67 30.69 10.08
CA ARG A 687 14.41 31.92 9.76
C ARG A 687 14.80 32.05 8.28
N ARG A 688 14.88 30.93 7.55
CA ARG A 688 15.39 30.88 6.17
C ARG A 688 14.30 30.84 5.10
N PHE A 689 13.07 30.55 5.49
CA PHE A 689 11.90 30.58 4.59
C PHE A 689 10.97 31.72 4.97
N SER A 690 10.38 32.37 3.96
CA SER A 690 9.20 33.21 4.16
C SER A 690 7.96 32.33 4.31
N PHE A 691 7.06 32.66 5.24
CA PHE A 691 5.83 31.90 5.45
C PHE A 691 4.64 32.66 4.90
N VAL A 692 3.87 32.02 4.02
CA VAL A 692 2.63 32.54 3.46
C VAL A 692 1.49 31.68 3.97
N GLU A 693 0.57 32.32 4.69
CA GLU A 693 -0.56 31.65 5.30
C GLU A 693 -1.72 31.54 4.30
N PHE A 694 -2.23 30.32 4.17
CA PHE A 694 -3.38 29.96 3.37
C PHE A 694 -4.57 29.74 4.33
N ASP A 695 -5.11 30.84 4.86
CA ASP A 695 -6.28 30.85 5.74
C ASP A 695 -7.57 30.94 4.92
N PRO A 696 -8.47 29.92 4.95
CA PRO A 696 -9.72 29.95 4.20
C PRO A 696 -10.75 30.97 4.74
N GLN A 697 -10.50 31.61 5.89
CA GLN A 697 -11.39 32.61 6.47
C GLN A 697 -11.05 34.05 6.06
N GLN A 698 -9.90 34.27 5.44
CA GLN A 698 -9.41 35.60 5.06
C GLN A 698 -9.30 35.74 3.53
N PRO A 699 -9.51 36.94 2.97
CA PRO A 699 -9.14 37.22 1.59
C PRO A 699 -7.63 37.02 1.36
N PRO A 700 -7.22 36.51 0.19
CA PRO A 700 -8.06 36.22 -0.98
C PRO A 700 -8.76 34.85 -0.94
N LEU A 701 -8.37 33.96 -0.03
CA LEU A 701 -8.83 32.55 -0.04
C LEU A 701 -10.32 32.40 0.27
N SER A 702 -10.89 33.28 1.10
CA SER A 702 -12.34 33.30 1.38
C SER A 702 -13.19 33.55 0.12
N GLU A 703 -12.62 34.19 -0.91
CA GLU A 703 -13.33 34.59 -2.13
C GLU A 703 -13.20 33.57 -3.26
N VAL A 704 -12.30 32.59 -3.15
CA VAL A 704 -12.05 31.54 -4.16
C VAL A 704 -13.33 30.76 -4.46
N LEU A 705 -14.00 30.24 -3.42
CA LEU A 705 -15.20 29.42 -3.60
C LEU A 705 -16.42 30.23 -4.06
N PRO A 706 -16.75 31.40 -3.48
CA PRO A 706 -17.79 32.28 -4.01
C PRO A 706 -17.60 32.62 -5.50
N THR A 707 -16.38 33.02 -5.89
CA THR A 707 -16.05 33.40 -7.28
C THR A 707 -16.19 32.21 -8.23
N PHE A 708 -15.70 31.05 -7.82
CA PHE A 708 -15.82 29.83 -8.60
C PHE A 708 -17.28 29.41 -8.82
N LEU A 709 -18.09 29.42 -7.75
CA LEU A 709 -19.50 29.03 -7.79
C LEU A 709 -20.34 30.03 -8.60
N ALA A 710 -20.08 31.33 -8.48
CA ALA A 710 -20.74 32.35 -9.29
C ALA A 710 -20.55 32.12 -10.80
N THR A 711 -19.42 31.52 -11.19
CA THR A 711 -19.10 31.23 -12.60
C THR A 711 -19.64 29.87 -13.05
N HIS A 712 -19.53 28.83 -12.22
CA HIS A 712 -19.76 27.44 -12.64
C HIS A 712 -21.02 26.79 -12.06
N ALA A 713 -21.50 27.23 -10.90
CA ALA A 713 -22.69 26.67 -10.23
C ALA A 713 -23.42 27.72 -9.36
N PRO A 714 -24.04 28.76 -9.94
CA PRO A 714 -24.62 29.88 -9.18
C PRO A 714 -25.71 29.45 -8.20
N THR A 715 -26.46 28.38 -8.52
CA THR A 715 -27.51 27.81 -7.68
C THR A 715 -27.00 27.19 -6.39
N LEU A 716 -25.68 27.01 -6.25
CA LEU A 716 -25.01 26.46 -5.07
C LEU A 716 -24.22 27.52 -4.29
N ALA A 717 -24.47 28.82 -4.50
CA ALA A 717 -23.78 29.90 -3.76
C ALA A 717 -23.85 29.73 -2.23
N TRP A 718 -24.95 29.17 -1.72
CA TRP A 718 -25.15 28.86 -0.29
C TRP A 718 -24.07 27.96 0.32
N VAL A 719 -23.35 27.16 -0.50
CA VAL A 719 -22.26 26.29 -0.03
C VAL A 719 -21.11 27.12 0.54
N ALA A 720 -20.83 28.29 -0.04
CA ALA A 720 -19.82 29.20 0.48
C ALA A 720 -20.21 29.77 1.85
N ASP A 721 -21.50 30.06 2.06
CA ASP A 721 -22.01 30.54 3.35
C ASP A 721 -21.93 29.46 4.43
N VAL A 722 -22.29 28.22 4.08
CA VAL A 722 -22.15 27.06 4.97
C VAL A 722 -20.70 26.82 5.35
N LEU A 723 -19.77 26.89 4.39
CA LEU A 723 -18.34 26.72 4.65
C LEU A 723 -17.80 27.84 5.57
N ARG A 724 -18.22 29.08 5.34
CA ARG A 724 -17.84 30.25 6.16
C ARG A 724 -18.35 30.09 7.60
N GLU A 725 -19.60 29.69 7.78
CA GLU A 725 -20.18 29.48 9.10
C GLU A 725 -19.52 28.29 9.83
N ALA A 726 -19.24 27.20 9.11
CA ALA A 726 -18.50 26.06 9.66
C ALA A 726 -17.12 26.49 10.18
N ASN A 727 -16.36 27.24 9.38
CA ASN A 727 -15.04 27.72 9.78
C ASN A 727 -15.10 28.72 10.94
N ARG A 728 -16.12 29.59 10.98
CA ARG A 728 -16.38 30.51 12.10
C ARG A 728 -16.67 29.75 13.40
N LEU A 729 -17.41 28.65 13.34
CA LEU A 729 -17.70 27.80 14.51
C LEU A 729 -16.47 27.00 14.97
N ILE A 730 -15.61 26.58 14.03
CA ILE A 730 -14.36 25.86 14.33
C ILE A 730 -13.39 26.75 15.09
N ASP A 731 -13.28 28.04 14.73
CA ASP A 731 -12.45 29.07 15.39
C ASP A 731 -10.99 28.61 15.62
N ASP A 732 -10.46 27.84 14.67
CA ASP A 732 -9.07 27.38 14.62
C ASP A 732 -8.62 27.37 13.15
N PRO A 733 -7.75 28.31 12.72
CA PRO A 733 -7.23 28.35 11.35
C PRO A 733 -6.56 27.05 10.92
N ALA A 734 -5.95 26.30 11.84
CA ALA A 734 -5.31 25.03 11.52
C ALA A 734 -6.32 23.89 11.26
N ALA A 735 -7.52 23.97 11.83
CA ALA A 735 -8.60 22.99 11.64
C ALA A 735 -9.71 23.45 10.68
N SER A 736 -9.53 24.62 10.05
CA SER A 736 -10.51 25.17 9.12
C SER A 736 -10.63 24.32 7.85
N ILE A 737 -11.83 24.22 7.30
CA ILE A 737 -12.14 23.48 6.09
C ILE A 737 -11.77 24.35 4.88
N GLY A 738 -10.87 23.85 4.03
CA GLY A 738 -10.51 24.55 2.80
C GLY A 738 -11.52 24.36 1.65
N PRO A 739 -11.57 25.28 0.68
CA PRO A 739 -12.55 25.28 -0.40
C PRO A 739 -12.36 24.18 -1.46
N SER A 740 -11.18 23.54 -1.54
CA SER A 740 -10.84 22.62 -2.64
C SER A 740 -11.81 21.44 -2.81
N HIS A 741 -12.48 21.01 -1.74
CA HIS A 741 -13.50 19.96 -1.81
C HIS A 741 -14.66 20.30 -2.76
N PHE A 742 -14.96 21.59 -2.92
CA PHE A 742 -16.13 22.09 -3.64
C PHE A 742 -15.80 22.74 -5.00
N LEU A 743 -14.52 22.85 -5.37
CA LEU A 743 -14.08 23.45 -6.64
C LEU A 743 -14.23 22.48 -7.81
N ARG A 744 -15.48 22.13 -8.13
CA ARG A 744 -15.85 21.21 -9.23
C ARG A 744 -16.79 21.86 -10.22
N LYS A 745 -16.47 21.77 -11.51
CA LYS A 745 -17.31 22.36 -12.58
C LYS A 745 -18.69 21.68 -12.70
N ASP A 746 -18.79 20.42 -12.27
CA ASP A 746 -20.00 19.59 -12.27
C ASP A 746 -20.64 19.47 -10.87
N LEU A 747 -20.43 20.44 -9.99
CA LEU A 747 -20.94 20.37 -8.62
C LEU A 747 -22.47 20.36 -8.60
N THR A 748 -23.04 19.42 -7.85
CA THR A 748 -24.50 19.30 -7.61
C THR A 748 -24.77 19.30 -6.11
N ALA A 749 -26.01 19.57 -5.69
CA ALA A 749 -26.39 19.50 -4.28
C ALA A 749 -26.11 18.11 -3.67
N ALA A 750 -26.37 17.04 -4.42
CA ALA A 750 -26.06 15.67 -4.00
C ALA A 750 -24.54 15.42 -3.86
N HIS A 751 -23.71 16.07 -4.70
CA HIS A 751 -22.25 16.04 -4.52
C HIS A 751 -21.86 16.72 -3.21
N VAL A 752 -22.43 17.89 -2.90
CA VAL A 752 -22.13 18.63 -1.65
C VAL A 752 -22.49 17.80 -0.42
N GLU A 753 -23.67 17.17 -0.39
CA GLU A 753 -24.07 16.29 0.72
C GLU A 753 -23.11 15.12 0.92
N ARG A 754 -22.68 14.48 -0.17
CA ARG A 754 -21.70 13.39 -0.13
C ARG A 754 -20.33 13.86 0.35
N ILE A 755 -19.83 14.96 -0.20
CA ILE A 755 -18.55 15.57 0.21
C ILE A 755 -18.59 15.93 1.70
N TRP A 756 -19.68 16.56 2.16
CA TRP A 756 -19.82 16.94 3.57
C TRP A 756 -19.83 15.72 4.50
N THR A 757 -20.58 14.68 4.12
CA THR A 757 -20.78 13.48 4.93
C THR A 757 -19.55 12.56 4.99
N PHE A 758 -18.86 12.40 3.86
CA PHE A 758 -17.82 11.39 3.69
C PHE A 758 -16.40 11.94 3.65
N ASP A 759 -16.21 13.23 3.38
CA ASP A 759 -14.89 13.85 3.33
C ASP A 759 -14.72 14.84 4.50
N VAL A 760 -15.60 15.85 4.59
CA VAL A 760 -15.47 16.95 5.57
C VAL A 760 -15.69 16.48 7.01
N LEU A 761 -16.86 15.89 7.32
CA LEU A 761 -17.18 15.47 8.70
C LEU A 761 -16.20 14.43 9.27
N PRO A 762 -15.76 13.40 8.51
CA PRO A 762 -14.75 12.47 9.02
C PRO A 762 -13.42 13.15 9.36
N THR A 763 -12.94 14.09 8.53
CA THR A 763 -11.72 14.86 8.82
C THR A 763 -11.90 15.74 10.06
N LEU A 764 -13.03 16.44 10.20
CA LEU A 764 -13.31 17.25 11.37
C LEU A 764 -13.42 16.40 12.64
N ARG A 765 -14.01 15.20 12.58
CA ARG A 765 -14.06 14.28 13.73
C ARG A 765 -12.68 13.88 14.22
N GLU A 766 -11.71 13.75 13.31
CA GLU A 766 -10.32 13.48 13.66
C GLU A 766 -9.64 14.72 14.27
N GLN A 767 -9.82 15.89 13.67
CA GLN A 767 -9.18 17.15 14.11
C GLN A 767 -9.76 17.72 15.41
N LEU A 768 -11.08 17.63 15.58
CA LEU A 768 -11.84 18.16 16.73
C LEU A 768 -12.19 17.08 17.75
N TRP A 769 -11.31 16.08 17.88
CA TRP A 769 -11.49 14.97 18.80
C TRP A 769 -11.88 15.43 20.22
N GLY A 770 -12.94 14.84 20.78
CA GLY A 770 -13.46 15.18 22.11
C GLY A 770 -14.39 16.40 22.14
N ARG A 771 -14.66 17.08 21.01
CA ARG A 771 -15.60 18.20 20.91
C ARG A 771 -16.92 17.80 20.23
N THR A 772 -17.61 16.80 20.77
CA THR A 772 -18.84 16.22 20.17
C THR A 772 -19.93 17.27 19.90
N ALA A 773 -20.18 18.17 20.84
CA ALA A 773 -21.19 19.23 20.68
C ALA A 773 -20.87 20.19 19.51
N LEU A 774 -19.59 20.49 19.28
CA LEU A 774 -19.15 21.28 18.14
C LEU A 774 -19.34 20.50 16.84
N LEU A 775 -18.97 19.21 16.81
CA LEU A 775 -19.15 18.36 15.64
C LEU A 775 -20.61 18.21 15.21
N ASP A 776 -21.55 18.13 16.17
CA ASP A 776 -22.98 18.06 15.89
C ASP A 776 -23.49 19.36 15.23
N SER A 777 -22.98 20.52 15.69
CA SER A 777 -23.27 21.84 15.09
C SER A 777 -22.65 22.04 13.70
N LEU A 778 -21.67 21.21 13.32
CA LEU A 778 -20.98 21.25 12.02
C LEU A 778 -21.59 20.30 10.98
N THR A 779 -22.71 19.65 11.29
CA THR A 779 -23.48 18.87 10.30
C THR A 779 -24.12 19.81 9.26
N LEU A 780 -24.24 19.33 8.02
CA LEU A 780 -24.78 20.15 6.93
C LEU A 780 -26.21 20.66 7.23
N ASP A 781 -27.02 19.82 7.86
CA ASP A 781 -28.39 20.18 8.27
C ASP A 781 -28.41 21.24 9.37
N ALA A 782 -27.51 21.15 10.37
CA ALA A 782 -27.39 22.14 11.42
C ALA A 782 -26.93 23.50 10.86
N LEU A 783 -25.95 23.50 9.96
CA LEU A 783 -25.40 24.72 9.32
C LEU A 783 -26.38 25.38 8.35
N ARG A 784 -27.26 24.60 7.70
CA ARG A 784 -28.35 25.14 6.88
C ARG A 784 -29.49 25.71 7.73
N GLY A 785 -29.71 25.15 8.93
CA GLY A 785 -30.75 25.59 9.86
C GLY A 785 -30.47 26.93 10.56
N THR A 786 -29.21 27.39 10.57
CA THR A 786 -28.79 28.61 11.28
C THR A 786 -28.87 29.90 10.43
N GLY A 787 -29.19 29.83 9.13
CA GLY A 787 -29.45 31.05 8.35
C GLY A 787 -29.67 30.86 6.85
N ALA A 788 -30.94 30.77 6.43
CA ALA A 788 -31.43 31.32 5.15
C ALA A 788 -32.97 31.50 5.23
N PRO A 789 -33.54 32.59 4.67
CA PRO A 789 -34.98 32.83 4.72
C PRO A 789 -35.69 31.79 3.87
N THR A 790 -36.65 31.10 4.48
CA THR A 790 -37.61 30.24 3.79
C THR A 790 -38.32 31.07 2.72
N ALA A 791 -38.05 30.77 1.45
CA ALA A 791 -38.93 31.15 0.36
C ALA A 791 -40.30 30.55 0.69
N ALA A 792 -41.25 31.42 1.05
CA ALA A 792 -42.62 31.06 1.30
C ALA A 792 -43.19 30.40 0.04
N ALA A 793 -43.70 29.19 0.19
CA ALA A 793 -44.62 28.60 -0.76
C ALA A 793 -45.92 29.43 -0.67
N ASP A 794 -46.13 30.31 -1.64
CA ASP A 794 -47.44 30.86 -1.93
C ASP A 794 -48.35 29.68 -2.30
N VAL A 795 -49.23 29.34 -1.36
CA VAL A 795 -50.46 28.59 -1.63
C VAL A 795 -51.43 29.62 -2.18
N ASP A 796 -51.55 29.65 -3.51
CA ASP A 796 -52.64 30.35 -4.19
C ASP A 796 -53.93 29.56 -3.93
N ASP A 797 -54.79 30.14 -3.12
CA ASP A 797 -56.18 29.75 -2.94
C ASP A 797 -57.02 30.92 -3.49
N ALA A 798 -57.57 30.73 -4.70
CA ALA A 798 -58.61 31.58 -5.28
C ALA A 798 -59.34 30.87 -6.43
N ASP A 799 -60.37 30.11 -6.03
CA ASP A 799 -61.75 30.10 -6.56
C ASP A 799 -62.09 30.10 -8.07
N ALA A 800 -63.01 29.18 -8.37
CA ALA A 800 -64.21 29.32 -9.22
C ALA A 800 -64.06 29.48 -10.76
N ASP A 801 -64.23 28.38 -11.50
CA ASP A 801 -65.49 27.99 -12.18
C ASP A 801 -65.35 26.60 -12.85
#